data_AF-F0QSQ2-F1
#
_entry.id   AF-F0QSQ2-F1
#
_cell.length_a   1.000
_cell.length_b   1.000
_cell.length_c   1.000
_cell.angle_alpha   90.00
_cell.angle_beta   90.00
_cell.angle_gamma   90.00
#
_symmetry.space_group_name_H-M   'P 1'
#
loop_
_entity.id
_entity.type
_entity.pdbx_description
1 polymer ?
#
loop_
_entity_poly.entity_id
_entity_poly.type
_entity_poly.pdbx_seq_one_letter_code
_entity_poly.pdbx_strand_id
1 'polypeptide(L)'
;MLIGKYGLQFTIIIIVAIALSLVLLGLFIYGTYQGNALISMVPQCQTLTASQLSTRTPIKHVIIIFLENHSFDNIFGVYPTNGTLNGSLIVQFTIPNNLLTMSEIPSYLEPVPIGIYYTKNPNEGYIPYHADWDYGKMDGWVRGSGPQSLYYYTVDQVAPIWDLAEEYGLADNYFTPYLSESAPNHLFLYAAYAPVIDDYGPPPYIPVQESIFAELCQYHVSWGYYIDPREPPSLLDIKYFYGINRYSSHVQTWSDFISEVMNGSLPAVSWVMPNPINDMGPPNNMLYGEAWLLYIINTVEESPIWNSTVIFITWDEFGGYYDHVPPPIINGEPLGVRVPLIVISPYAKEDYVSHTLLTHASLIAFIDYNWELPALNEYVLKSNIPLDFFYFNMSRGPIVFSQGFPLIDNIYSLPNVSNYRDLSSLFPLTLQISLNELPYSRYGLSNITLAELGSQVYVSGNSAYVPVIYTPLFLWLIIALIIDLTAVSLLPMGRKAPRSVPVKVLSVISGSVVTASIIGLITLTTGLLNYLGNTGEAPLLLLGYLIGLILFSIIGLVLMRIRHGLHTLIILSIIIPVLLYVLIYVQAIQSYLMSDKPLLIYGLLSTAPIMLITLLMLRAYVSNNTWARGLGYVVSAGLLSYIVMLMIAFTYIRLYQPGLSTLLLPTELIGLLLTITWFVMQIGGIRRGVGHEL
;
A
#
# COMPACT_ATOMS: atom_id res chain seq x y z
N MET A 1 -18.06 -11.94 58.07
CA MET A 1 -19.52 -11.91 57.84
C MET A 1 -19.88 -10.87 56.76
N LEU A 2 -19.27 -10.94 55.56
CA LEU A 2 -19.47 -9.97 54.46
C LEU A 2 -19.63 -10.62 53.08
N ILE A 3 -19.90 -11.93 53.03
CA ILE A 3 -20.17 -12.67 51.79
C ILE A 3 -21.64 -13.10 51.83
N GLY A 4 -22.55 -12.13 51.73
CA GLY A 4 -23.98 -12.36 51.74
C GLY A 4 -24.54 -12.38 50.31
N LYS A 5 -24.87 -13.56 49.79
CA LYS A 5 -25.67 -13.89 48.58
C LYS A 5 -25.32 -13.26 47.22
N TYR A 6 -24.63 -12.12 47.17
CA TYR A 6 -24.21 -11.39 45.97
C TYR A 6 -22.68 -11.39 45.79
N GLY A 7 -21.94 -11.81 46.81
CA GLY A 7 -20.48 -11.96 46.74
C GLY A 7 -20.06 -12.98 45.70
N LEU A 8 -20.75 -14.12 45.59
CA LEU A 8 -20.39 -15.17 44.64
C LEU A 8 -20.55 -14.73 43.18
N GLN A 9 -21.66 -14.06 42.82
CA GLN A 9 -21.87 -13.56 41.46
C GLN A 9 -20.86 -12.48 41.10
N PHE A 10 -20.65 -11.48 41.97
CA PHE A 10 -19.68 -10.41 41.73
C PHE A 10 -18.23 -10.93 41.67
N THR A 11 -17.89 -11.92 42.50
CA THR A 11 -16.60 -12.63 42.43
C THR A 11 -16.46 -13.41 41.14
N ILE A 12 -17.49 -14.13 40.68
CA ILE A 12 -17.45 -14.85 39.38
C ILE A 12 -17.19 -13.86 38.24
N ILE A 13 -17.79 -12.67 38.27
CA ILE A 13 -17.62 -11.68 37.21
C ILE A 13 -16.24 -11.04 37.21
N ILE A 14 -15.70 -10.69 38.38
CA ILE A 14 -14.31 -10.23 38.49
C ILE A 14 -13.37 -11.33 38.00
N ILE A 15 -13.64 -12.59 38.33
CA ILE A 15 -12.86 -13.74 37.84
C ILE A 15 -12.95 -13.85 36.31
N VAL A 16 -14.13 -13.68 35.71
CA VAL A 16 -14.33 -13.72 34.24
C VAL A 16 -13.61 -12.54 33.57
N ALA A 17 -13.74 -11.31 34.09
CA ALA A 17 -13.06 -10.14 33.54
C ALA A 17 -11.53 -10.25 33.65
N ILE A 18 -11.02 -10.76 34.78
CA ILE A 18 -9.59 -11.07 34.95
C ILE A 18 -9.17 -12.18 33.97
N ALA A 19 -9.95 -13.24 33.83
CA ALA A 19 -9.66 -14.33 32.89
C ALA A 19 -9.61 -13.83 31.44
N LEU A 20 -10.56 -13.00 31.01
CA LEU A 20 -10.56 -12.40 29.68
C LEU A 20 -9.41 -11.43 29.47
N SER A 21 -9.06 -10.62 30.47
CA SER A 21 -7.90 -9.74 30.42
C SER A 21 -6.59 -10.53 30.32
N LEU A 22 -6.49 -11.67 31.02
CA LEU A 22 -5.36 -12.58 30.94
C LEU A 22 -5.30 -13.32 29.60
N VAL A 23 -6.44 -13.67 29.01
CA VAL A 23 -6.52 -14.24 27.65
C VAL A 23 -6.09 -13.22 26.60
N LEU A 24 -6.57 -11.97 26.70
CA LEU A 24 -6.14 -10.85 25.84
C LEU A 24 -4.64 -10.59 25.97
N LEU A 25 -4.12 -10.55 27.20
CA LEU A 25 -2.70 -10.41 27.47
C LEU A 25 -1.92 -11.60 26.91
N GLY A 26 -2.42 -12.83 27.08
CA GLY A 26 -1.81 -14.04 26.54
C GLY A 26 -1.77 -14.07 25.02
N LEU A 27 -2.84 -13.63 24.34
CA LEU A 27 -2.90 -13.52 22.88
C LEU A 27 -2.03 -12.38 22.34
N PHE A 28 -1.94 -11.27 23.07
CA PHE A 28 -1.01 -10.18 22.75
C PHE A 28 0.45 -10.63 22.92
N ILE A 29 0.77 -11.34 24.02
CA ILE A 29 2.09 -11.94 24.24
C ILE A 29 2.39 -12.99 23.16
N TYR A 30 1.40 -13.80 22.77
CA TYR A 30 1.56 -14.78 21.71
C TYR A 30 1.77 -14.13 20.34
N GLY A 31 1.02 -13.09 20.01
CA GLY A 31 1.17 -12.32 18.77
C GLY A 31 2.53 -11.60 18.69
N THR A 32 2.96 -10.98 19.78
CA THR A 32 4.30 -10.39 19.87
C THR A 32 5.40 -11.44 19.83
N TYR A 33 5.19 -12.62 20.42
CA TYR A 33 6.10 -13.76 20.31
C TYR A 33 6.21 -14.27 18.87
N GLN A 34 5.10 -14.42 18.15
CA GLN A 34 5.09 -14.83 16.74
C GLN A 34 5.79 -13.79 15.84
N GLY A 35 5.49 -12.49 16.02
CA GLY A 35 6.19 -11.42 15.30
C GLY A 35 7.70 -11.41 15.60
N ASN A 36 8.09 -11.58 16.87
CA ASN A 36 9.50 -11.67 17.26
C ASN A 36 10.18 -12.95 16.75
N ALA A 37 9.47 -14.07 16.64
CA ALA A 37 9.97 -15.32 16.08
C ALA A 37 10.26 -15.14 14.58
N LEU A 38 9.32 -14.56 13.82
CA LEU A 38 9.55 -14.16 12.43
C LEU A 38 10.77 -13.25 12.34
N ILE A 39 10.85 -12.20 13.15
CA ILE A 39 12.00 -11.27 13.16
C ILE A 39 13.32 -11.98 13.50
N SER A 40 13.34 -12.97 14.39
CA SER A 40 14.57 -13.68 14.77
C SER A 40 15.19 -14.52 13.65
N MET A 41 14.43 -14.85 12.61
CA MET A 41 14.87 -15.65 11.46
C MET A 41 15.43 -14.82 10.29
N VAL A 42 15.44 -13.48 10.38
CA VAL A 42 15.99 -12.61 9.32
C VAL A 42 17.52 -12.80 9.22
N PRO A 43 18.09 -13.17 8.04
CA PRO A 43 19.53 -13.28 7.85
C PRO A 43 20.26 -11.95 8.12
N GLN A 44 21.40 -12.01 8.81
CA GLN A 44 22.29 -10.86 8.91
C GLN A 44 23.01 -10.65 7.58
N CYS A 45 22.97 -9.43 7.04
CA CYS A 45 23.62 -9.09 5.79
C CYS A 45 25.12 -8.85 6.02
N GLN A 46 25.94 -9.89 5.83
CA GLN A 46 27.38 -9.75 5.63
C GLN A 46 27.63 -10.02 4.15
N THR A 47 27.74 -8.97 3.35
CA THR A 47 27.76 -9.10 1.89
C THR A 47 29.18 -9.01 1.35
N LEU A 48 29.44 -9.79 0.30
CA LEU A 48 30.67 -9.66 -0.50
C LEU A 48 30.50 -8.51 -1.50
N THR A 49 31.63 -7.89 -1.88
CA THR A 49 31.61 -6.89 -2.95
C THR A 49 31.27 -7.56 -4.29
N ALA A 50 30.67 -6.82 -5.21
CA ALA A 50 30.32 -7.35 -6.54
C ALA A 50 31.50 -8.04 -7.26
N SER A 51 32.70 -7.46 -7.13
CA SER A 51 33.94 -8.01 -7.69
C SER A 51 34.39 -9.36 -7.10
N GLN A 52 33.95 -9.70 -5.88
CA GLN A 52 34.27 -10.95 -5.20
C GLN A 52 33.28 -12.09 -5.53
N LEU A 53 32.11 -11.75 -6.05
CA LEU A 53 31.05 -12.71 -6.35
C LEU A 53 31.33 -13.46 -7.66
N SER A 54 31.13 -14.78 -7.65
CA SER A 54 31.07 -15.58 -8.87
C SER A 54 29.72 -15.38 -9.56
N THR A 55 29.71 -15.34 -10.89
CA THR A 55 28.50 -15.13 -11.70
C THR A 55 28.55 -16.02 -12.95
N ARG A 56 27.37 -16.43 -13.45
CA ARG A 56 27.25 -17.20 -14.70
C ARG A 56 27.57 -16.38 -15.94
N THR A 57 27.30 -15.08 -15.87
CA THR A 57 27.55 -14.14 -16.96
C THR A 57 28.65 -13.14 -16.56
N PRO A 58 29.20 -12.35 -17.50
CA PRO A 58 30.10 -11.24 -17.17
C PRO A 58 29.46 -10.14 -16.30
N ILE A 59 28.14 -10.15 -16.11
CA ILE A 59 27.42 -9.17 -15.31
C ILE A 59 27.74 -9.35 -13.82
N LYS A 60 28.21 -8.27 -13.20
CA LYS A 60 28.47 -8.13 -11.75
C LYS A 60 27.53 -7.14 -11.07
N HIS A 61 26.85 -6.30 -11.83
CA HIS A 61 25.91 -5.31 -11.31
C HIS A 61 24.59 -5.39 -12.08
N VAL A 62 23.49 -5.58 -11.35
CA VAL A 62 22.12 -5.44 -11.85
C VAL A 62 21.54 -4.18 -11.26
N ILE A 63 21.10 -3.26 -12.12
CA ILE A 63 20.40 -2.04 -11.74
C ILE A 63 18.96 -2.17 -12.25
N ILE A 64 17.98 -1.98 -11.37
CA ILE A 64 16.56 -1.98 -11.72
C ILE A 64 16.02 -0.58 -11.48
N ILE A 65 15.52 0.05 -12.53
CA ILE A 65 14.82 1.32 -12.49
C ILE A 65 13.35 1.02 -12.72
N PHE A 66 12.51 1.40 -11.77
CA PHE A 66 11.09 1.07 -11.73
C PHE A 66 10.27 2.36 -11.75
N LEU A 67 9.67 2.65 -12.91
CA LEU A 67 8.90 3.86 -13.20
C LEU A 67 7.40 3.63 -12.97
N GLU A 68 6.59 4.68 -13.06
CA GLU A 68 5.15 4.65 -12.74
C GLU A 68 4.27 4.80 -13.99
N ASN A 69 3.29 3.90 -14.11
CA ASN A 69 2.00 4.05 -14.82
C ASN A 69 2.00 4.29 -16.34
N HIS A 70 2.52 3.35 -17.13
CA HIS A 70 2.38 3.41 -18.60
C HIS A 70 2.29 2.03 -19.26
N SER A 71 1.27 1.84 -20.10
CA SER A 71 1.18 0.66 -20.96
C SER A 71 2.25 0.67 -22.06
N PHE A 72 2.54 -0.50 -22.63
CA PHE A 72 3.47 -0.63 -23.74
C PHE A 72 3.04 0.21 -24.95
N ASP A 73 1.79 0.08 -25.41
CA ASP A 73 1.31 0.87 -26.55
C ASP A 73 1.19 2.38 -26.25
N ASN A 74 1.13 2.80 -24.99
CA ASN A 74 1.14 4.22 -24.65
C ASN A 74 2.49 4.88 -24.97
N ILE A 75 3.62 4.20 -24.74
CA ILE A 75 4.96 4.77 -25.00
C ILE A 75 5.53 4.30 -26.35
N PHE A 76 5.31 3.04 -26.71
CA PHE A 76 5.91 2.38 -27.88
C PHE A 76 4.88 1.98 -28.94
N GLY A 77 3.63 2.42 -28.82
CA GLY A 77 2.54 2.02 -29.72
C GLY A 77 2.83 2.33 -31.20
N VAL A 78 3.52 3.44 -31.46
CA VAL A 78 3.90 3.85 -32.82
C VAL A 78 5.40 3.82 -33.09
N TYR A 79 6.22 3.37 -32.13
CA TYR A 79 7.66 3.16 -32.34
C TYR A 79 7.91 2.23 -33.55
N PRO A 80 8.93 2.47 -34.38
CA PRO A 80 9.91 3.55 -34.32
C PRO A 80 9.51 4.80 -35.13
N THR A 81 8.26 4.91 -35.56
CA THR A 81 7.78 5.98 -36.45
C THR A 81 6.87 6.97 -35.73
N ASN A 82 6.49 8.07 -36.40
CA ASN A 82 5.38 8.92 -35.91
C ASN A 82 4.02 8.44 -36.47
N GLY A 83 3.77 7.12 -36.41
CA GLY A 83 2.52 6.50 -36.87
C GLY A 83 2.41 6.17 -38.36
N THR A 84 3.48 6.34 -39.16
CA THR A 84 3.48 5.95 -40.59
C THR A 84 4.80 5.30 -41.02
N LEU A 85 4.69 4.19 -41.75
CA LEU A 85 5.83 3.41 -42.27
C LEU A 85 6.41 3.97 -43.59
N ASN A 86 6.13 5.23 -43.94
CA ASN A 86 6.60 5.84 -45.20
C ASN A 86 7.79 6.76 -44.94
N GLY A 87 9.03 6.26 -45.10
CA GLY A 87 10.27 7.06 -44.97
C GLY A 87 11.51 6.18 -44.87
N SER A 88 12.51 6.38 -45.72
CA SER A 88 13.49 5.34 -46.09
C SER A 88 14.62 4.99 -45.08
N LEU A 89 14.58 5.46 -43.83
CA LEU A 89 15.59 5.12 -42.80
C LEU A 89 14.98 4.44 -41.56
N ILE A 90 13.90 4.99 -41.01
CA ILE A 90 13.20 4.46 -39.83
C ILE A 90 12.50 3.11 -40.10
N VAL A 91 12.17 2.82 -41.37
CA VAL A 91 11.53 1.56 -41.80
C VAL A 91 12.46 0.33 -41.68
N GLN A 92 13.75 0.52 -41.34
CA GLN A 92 14.70 -0.58 -41.21
C GLN A 92 14.80 -1.13 -39.78
N PHE A 93 14.42 -0.37 -38.76
CA PHE A 93 14.46 -0.80 -37.36
C PHE A 93 13.45 -1.92 -37.08
N THR A 94 13.70 -2.67 -36.00
CA THR A 94 12.83 -3.78 -35.63
C THR A 94 11.55 -3.23 -35.01
N ILE A 95 10.41 -3.56 -35.64
CA ILE A 95 9.10 -3.13 -35.15
C ILE A 95 8.60 -4.16 -34.12
N PRO A 96 8.34 -3.77 -32.86
CA PRO A 96 7.74 -4.65 -31.86
C PRO A 96 6.28 -4.94 -32.17
N ASN A 97 5.67 -5.88 -31.46
CA ASN A 97 4.23 -6.10 -31.46
C ASN A 97 3.50 -4.88 -30.86
N ASN A 98 3.26 -3.85 -31.67
CA ASN A 98 2.62 -2.59 -31.28
C ASN A 98 1.51 -2.21 -32.25
N LEU A 99 0.97 -0.98 -32.14
CA LEU A 99 -0.12 -0.50 -32.98
C LEU A 99 0.22 -0.46 -34.48
N LEU A 100 1.50 -0.39 -34.87
CA LEU A 100 1.92 -0.48 -36.27
C LEU A 100 1.75 -1.87 -36.88
N THR A 101 1.62 -2.91 -36.04
CA THR A 101 1.38 -4.29 -36.49
C THR A 101 -0.10 -4.58 -36.77
N MET A 102 -0.99 -3.67 -36.34
CA MET A 102 -2.40 -3.71 -36.65
C MET A 102 -2.65 -3.30 -38.11
N SER A 103 -3.84 -3.63 -38.66
CA SER A 103 -4.20 -3.23 -40.03
C SER A 103 -4.26 -1.70 -40.21
N GLU A 104 -4.69 -1.01 -39.15
CA GLU A 104 -4.69 0.44 -39.02
C GLU A 104 -4.67 0.79 -37.52
N ILE A 105 -4.05 1.92 -37.19
CA ILE A 105 -4.13 2.46 -35.82
C ILE A 105 -5.59 2.86 -35.57
N PRO A 106 -6.23 2.35 -34.51
CA PRO A 106 -7.63 2.67 -34.24
C PRO A 106 -7.89 4.17 -34.13
N SER A 107 -8.90 4.67 -34.85
CA SER A 107 -9.17 6.10 -34.99
C SER A 107 -9.61 6.80 -33.69
N TYR A 108 -9.88 6.04 -32.63
CA TYR A 108 -10.20 6.56 -31.30
C TYR A 108 -8.95 6.80 -30.43
N LEU A 109 -7.78 6.34 -30.86
CA LEU A 109 -6.51 6.64 -30.20
C LEU A 109 -6.00 7.98 -30.70
N GLU A 110 -5.52 8.82 -29.78
CA GLU A 110 -5.03 10.16 -30.09
C GLU A 110 -3.56 10.31 -29.67
N PRO A 111 -2.68 10.85 -30.52
CA PRO A 111 -1.33 11.18 -30.09
C PRO A 111 -1.38 12.34 -29.08
N VAL A 112 -0.49 12.32 -28.09
CA VAL A 112 -0.29 13.46 -27.20
C VAL A 112 0.18 14.66 -28.02
N PRO A 113 -0.42 15.86 -27.86
CA PRO A 113 -0.04 17.03 -28.66
C PRO A 113 1.43 17.43 -28.50
N ILE A 114 2.06 17.88 -29.58
CA ILE A 114 3.43 18.40 -29.58
C ILE A 114 3.58 19.51 -28.53
N GLY A 115 4.67 19.47 -27.77
CA GLY A 115 4.96 20.40 -26.67
C GLY A 115 4.22 20.12 -25.37
N ILE A 116 3.39 19.06 -25.33
CA ILE A 116 2.78 18.52 -24.12
C ILE A 116 3.47 17.20 -23.77
N TYR A 117 3.89 17.07 -22.52
CA TYR A 117 4.63 15.92 -21.99
C TYR A 117 3.90 15.24 -20.83
N TYR A 118 2.60 15.48 -20.71
CA TYR A 118 1.78 14.91 -19.66
C TYR A 118 0.37 14.71 -20.17
N THR A 119 -0.34 13.81 -19.53
CA THR A 119 -1.74 13.50 -19.77
C THR A 119 -2.52 13.68 -18.48
N LYS A 120 -3.84 13.74 -18.59
CA LYS A 120 -4.68 13.61 -17.40
C LYS A 120 -4.58 12.16 -16.90
N ASN A 121 -4.43 11.97 -15.59
CA ASN A 121 -4.43 10.64 -15.00
C ASN A 121 -5.72 9.85 -15.37
N PRO A 122 -5.62 8.64 -15.97
CA PRO A 122 -6.73 7.71 -16.13
C PRO A 122 -7.40 7.30 -14.81
N ASN A 123 -8.54 6.61 -14.87
CA ASN A 123 -9.07 6.00 -13.65
C ASN A 123 -8.31 4.69 -13.42
N GLU A 124 -7.69 4.58 -12.25
CA GLU A 124 -6.88 3.43 -11.85
C GLU A 124 -7.63 2.56 -10.85
N GLY A 125 -7.23 1.30 -10.73
CA GLY A 125 -7.81 0.35 -9.79
C GLY A 125 -8.18 -0.99 -10.37
N TYR A 126 -8.26 -2.00 -9.50
CA TYR A 126 -8.72 -3.34 -9.88
C TYR A 126 -10.03 -3.32 -10.67
N ILE A 127 -11.02 -2.53 -10.22
CA ILE A 127 -12.34 -2.44 -10.86
C ILE A 127 -12.25 -1.83 -12.28
N PRO A 128 -11.71 -0.62 -12.49
CA PRO A 128 -11.58 -0.06 -13.83
C PRO A 128 -10.70 -0.95 -14.74
N TYR A 129 -9.59 -1.49 -14.24
CA TYR A 129 -8.69 -2.33 -15.04
C TYR A 129 -9.35 -3.61 -15.56
N HIS A 130 -10.16 -4.26 -14.73
CA HIS A 130 -10.96 -5.40 -15.18
C HIS A 130 -12.07 -4.98 -16.17
N ALA A 131 -12.58 -3.76 -16.04
CA ALA A 131 -13.52 -3.20 -16.99
C ALA A 131 -12.86 -2.88 -18.34
N ASP A 132 -11.59 -2.47 -18.36
CA ASP A 132 -10.79 -2.20 -19.57
C ASP A 132 -10.46 -3.49 -20.33
N TRP A 133 -9.97 -4.49 -19.58
CA TRP A 133 -9.65 -5.82 -20.08
C TRP A 133 -10.86 -6.53 -20.71
N ASP A 134 -12.06 -6.36 -20.13
CA ASP A 134 -13.34 -6.96 -20.57
C ASP A 134 -13.21 -8.45 -20.96
N TYR A 135 -12.60 -9.26 -20.08
CA TYR A 135 -12.37 -10.69 -20.31
C TYR A 135 -11.55 -11.00 -21.57
N GLY A 136 -10.58 -10.13 -21.90
CA GLY A 136 -9.66 -10.27 -23.02
C GLY A 136 -10.15 -9.67 -24.34
N LYS A 137 -11.27 -8.94 -24.33
CA LYS A 137 -11.74 -8.22 -25.54
C LYS A 137 -11.02 -6.91 -25.78
N MET A 138 -10.44 -6.31 -24.73
CA MET A 138 -9.65 -5.07 -24.81
C MET A 138 -10.41 -3.87 -25.39
N ASP A 139 -11.73 -3.80 -25.19
CA ASP A 139 -12.63 -2.76 -25.73
C ASP A 139 -13.32 -1.91 -24.63
N GLY A 140 -12.92 -2.09 -23.37
CA GLY A 140 -13.56 -1.46 -22.21
C GLY A 140 -12.95 -0.15 -21.71
N TRP A 141 -11.85 0.30 -22.32
CA TRP A 141 -10.98 1.40 -21.86
C TRP A 141 -11.68 2.70 -21.48
N VAL A 142 -12.63 3.16 -22.30
CA VAL A 142 -13.40 4.39 -22.01
C VAL A 142 -14.32 4.20 -20.79
N ARG A 143 -14.79 2.97 -20.54
CA ARG A 143 -15.69 2.63 -19.43
C ARG A 143 -14.93 2.44 -18.12
N GLY A 144 -13.76 1.81 -18.14
CA GLY A 144 -12.93 1.64 -16.95
C GLY A 144 -12.10 2.90 -16.70
N SER A 145 -10.99 3.04 -17.42
CA SER A 145 -10.00 4.11 -17.22
C SER A 145 -10.35 5.48 -17.81
N GLY A 146 -11.41 5.58 -18.61
CA GLY A 146 -11.92 6.84 -19.13
C GLY A 146 -11.25 7.27 -20.44
N PRO A 147 -11.74 8.34 -21.13
CA PRO A 147 -11.23 8.73 -22.46
C PRO A 147 -9.73 9.04 -22.50
N GLN A 148 -9.15 9.52 -21.39
CA GLN A 148 -7.73 9.84 -21.31
C GLN A 148 -6.80 8.60 -21.42
N SER A 149 -7.34 7.39 -21.24
CA SER A 149 -6.60 6.13 -21.48
C SER A 149 -6.18 5.92 -22.93
N LEU A 150 -6.82 6.64 -23.87
CA LEU A 150 -6.65 6.46 -25.32
C LEU A 150 -5.56 7.37 -25.91
N TYR A 151 -4.82 8.10 -25.07
CA TYR A 151 -3.65 8.84 -25.52
C TYR A 151 -2.44 7.92 -25.68
N TYR A 152 -1.61 8.18 -26.67
CA TYR A 152 -0.28 7.57 -26.81
C TYR A 152 0.78 8.64 -27.13
N TYR A 153 2.00 8.43 -26.65
CA TYR A 153 3.15 9.26 -26.92
C TYR A 153 3.79 8.90 -28.27
N THR A 154 4.50 9.88 -28.81
CA THR A 154 5.24 9.75 -30.06
C THR A 154 6.68 10.21 -29.85
N VAL A 155 7.52 10.06 -30.87
CA VAL A 155 8.89 10.57 -30.87
C VAL A 155 8.99 12.06 -30.50
N ASP A 156 7.93 12.85 -30.72
CA ASP A 156 7.89 14.27 -30.39
C ASP A 156 8.06 14.51 -28.87
N GLN A 157 7.69 13.52 -28.05
CA GLN A 157 7.79 13.56 -26.58
C GLN A 157 8.82 12.61 -25.98
N VAL A 158 9.00 11.41 -26.55
CA VAL A 158 9.74 10.30 -25.89
C VAL A 158 10.94 9.80 -26.69
N ALA A 159 11.54 10.67 -27.52
CA ALA A 159 12.75 10.34 -28.28
C ALA A 159 13.87 9.72 -27.41
N PRO A 160 14.23 10.26 -26.23
CA PRO A 160 15.25 9.64 -25.37
C PRO A 160 14.99 8.17 -25.03
N ILE A 161 13.76 7.82 -24.62
CA ILE A 161 13.42 6.43 -24.30
C ILE A 161 13.41 5.55 -25.56
N TRP A 162 13.00 6.09 -26.71
CA TRP A 162 13.06 5.38 -27.99
C TRP A 162 14.49 5.13 -28.46
N ASP A 163 15.40 6.08 -28.23
CA ASP A 163 16.84 5.92 -28.51
C ASP A 163 17.44 4.81 -27.64
N LEU A 164 17.02 4.67 -26.37
CA LEU A 164 17.44 3.54 -25.53
C LEU A 164 16.95 2.19 -26.06
N ALA A 165 15.73 2.14 -26.60
CA ALA A 165 15.18 0.92 -27.19
C ALA A 165 15.90 0.51 -28.48
N GLU A 166 16.24 1.47 -29.35
CA GLU A 166 16.96 1.17 -30.59
C GLU A 166 18.44 0.85 -30.36
N GLU A 167 19.11 1.56 -29.43
CA GLU A 167 20.52 1.30 -29.14
C GLU A 167 20.70 0.02 -28.33
N TYR A 168 19.64 -0.49 -27.70
CA TYR A 168 19.69 -1.70 -26.89
C TYR A 168 18.53 -2.65 -27.23
N GLY A 169 17.84 -3.17 -26.21
CA GLY A 169 16.76 -4.11 -26.42
C GLY A 169 15.47 -3.72 -25.70
N LEU A 170 14.34 -4.02 -26.36
CA LEU A 170 12.98 -3.78 -25.90
C LEU A 170 12.20 -5.11 -25.81
N ALA A 171 11.45 -5.33 -24.73
CA ALA A 171 10.48 -6.42 -24.66
C ALA A 171 9.11 -5.95 -25.14
N ASP A 172 8.49 -6.69 -26.07
CA ASP A 172 7.11 -6.44 -26.50
C ASP A 172 6.09 -7.42 -25.90
N ASN A 173 6.57 -8.33 -25.04
CA ASN A 173 5.77 -9.38 -24.42
C ASN A 173 6.04 -9.46 -22.90
N TYR A 174 6.24 -8.28 -22.28
CA TYR A 174 6.45 -8.09 -20.85
C TYR A 174 5.17 -7.55 -20.18
N PHE A 175 4.64 -8.27 -19.20
CA PHE A 175 3.38 -7.95 -18.54
C PHE A 175 3.58 -7.73 -17.05
N THR A 176 2.73 -6.90 -16.46
CA THR A 176 2.67 -6.81 -15.01
C THR A 176 2.14 -8.14 -14.45
N PRO A 177 2.68 -8.65 -13.34
CA PRO A 177 2.27 -9.93 -12.77
C PRO A 177 0.81 -9.98 -12.31
N TYR A 178 0.21 -8.82 -12.03
CA TYR A 178 -1.13 -8.71 -11.46
C TYR A 178 -1.93 -7.61 -12.17
N LEU A 179 -3.16 -7.92 -12.58
CA LEU A 179 -4.10 -6.96 -13.20
C LEU A 179 -4.69 -6.03 -12.13
N SER A 180 -3.84 -5.18 -11.55
CA SER A 180 -4.22 -4.17 -10.57
C SER A 180 -3.16 -3.06 -10.47
N GLU A 181 -3.31 -2.20 -9.46
CA GLU A 181 -2.53 -1.00 -9.15
C GLU A 181 -1.05 -1.29 -8.79
N SER A 182 -0.32 -0.24 -8.46
CA SER A 182 1.12 -0.22 -8.23
C SER A 182 1.57 -1.15 -7.10
N ALA A 183 0.92 -1.11 -5.93
CA ALA A 183 1.34 -1.85 -4.75
C ALA A 183 1.46 -3.37 -4.98
N PRO A 184 0.45 -4.10 -5.50
CA PRO A 184 0.63 -5.52 -5.77
C PRO A 184 1.77 -5.79 -6.77
N ASN A 185 1.92 -4.98 -7.82
CA ASN A 185 2.99 -5.17 -8.81
C ASN A 185 4.38 -4.85 -8.24
N HIS A 186 4.50 -3.84 -7.38
CA HIS A 186 5.70 -3.54 -6.59
C HIS A 186 6.10 -4.74 -5.72
N LEU A 187 5.15 -5.38 -5.05
CA LEU A 187 5.45 -6.56 -4.23
C LEU A 187 5.93 -7.74 -5.07
N PHE A 188 5.43 -7.91 -6.30
CA PHE A 188 5.96 -8.94 -7.19
C PHE A 188 7.41 -8.67 -7.62
N LEU A 189 7.85 -7.42 -7.70
CA LEU A 189 9.25 -7.09 -8.01
C LEU A 189 10.22 -7.56 -6.89
N TYR A 190 9.75 -7.64 -5.65
CA TYR A 190 10.60 -7.96 -4.49
C TYR A 190 10.35 -9.35 -3.89
N ALA A 191 9.15 -9.91 -4.09
CA ALA A 191 8.72 -11.17 -3.48
C ALA A 191 8.12 -12.18 -4.48
N ALA A 192 7.89 -11.77 -5.73
CA ALA A 192 7.14 -12.54 -6.72
C ALA A 192 5.80 -13.09 -6.22
N TYR A 193 5.15 -12.37 -5.31
CA TYR A 193 3.75 -12.54 -4.92
C TYR A 193 3.23 -11.28 -4.24
N ALA A 194 1.91 -11.10 -4.25
CA ALA A 194 1.23 -10.04 -3.53
C ALA A 194 0.08 -10.60 -2.67
N PRO A 195 0.00 -10.27 -1.37
CA PRO A 195 -1.14 -10.63 -0.53
C PRO A 195 -2.23 -9.54 -0.52
N VAL A 196 -2.04 -8.48 -1.29
CA VAL A 196 -2.97 -7.36 -1.49
C VAL A 196 -3.42 -7.34 -2.95
N ILE A 197 -4.59 -6.76 -3.19
CA ILE A 197 -5.15 -6.64 -4.53
C ILE A 197 -5.20 -5.21 -5.05
N ASP A 198 -4.99 -4.20 -4.18
CA ASP A 198 -5.09 -2.76 -4.46
C ASP A 198 -4.00 -2.02 -3.64
N ASP A 199 -3.83 -0.71 -3.84
CA ASP A 199 -2.88 0.19 -3.19
C ASP A 199 -3.19 0.50 -1.71
N TYR A 200 -4.36 0.07 -1.23
CA TYR A 200 -4.74 0.32 0.14
C TYR A 200 -3.82 -0.45 1.10
N GLY A 201 -3.06 0.36 1.85
CA GLY A 201 -1.97 -0.06 2.73
C GLY A 201 -2.30 -1.17 3.73
N PRO A 202 -1.23 -1.76 4.30
CA PRO A 202 -1.30 -3.03 5.02
C PRO A 202 -2.15 -2.94 6.29
N PRO A 203 -2.59 -4.08 6.87
CA PRO A 203 -2.24 -5.47 6.51
C PRO A 203 -3.10 -6.10 5.39
N PRO A 204 -2.64 -7.21 4.77
CA PRO A 204 -1.50 -8.05 5.15
C PRO A 204 -0.11 -7.53 4.73
N TYR A 205 0.92 -7.86 5.52
CA TYR A 205 2.34 -7.59 5.23
C TYR A 205 3.04 -8.86 4.71
N ILE A 206 4.13 -8.71 3.95
CA ILE A 206 5.01 -9.82 3.59
C ILE A 206 6.14 -9.92 4.62
N PRO A 207 6.40 -11.06 5.28
CA PRO A 207 7.62 -11.23 6.07
C PRO A 207 8.86 -11.01 5.19
N VAL A 208 9.82 -10.19 5.62
CA VAL A 208 11.00 -9.85 4.80
C VAL A 208 11.82 -11.08 4.38
N GLN A 209 11.73 -12.21 5.09
CA GLN A 209 12.36 -13.47 4.69
C GLN A 209 11.85 -14.05 3.38
N GLU A 210 10.64 -13.69 2.96
CA GLU A 210 10.05 -14.15 1.70
C GLU A 210 10.40 -13.23 0.53
N SER A 211 11.25 -12.22 0.76
CA SER A 211 11.70 -11.28 -0.26
C SER A 211 13.11 -11.61 -0.75
N ILE A 212 13.41 -11.15 -1.95
CA ILE A 212 14.75 -11.19 -2.55
C ILE A 212 15.79 -10.50 -1.66
N PHE A 213 15.42 -9.49 -0.87
CA PHE A 213 16.35 -8.82 0.05
C PHE A 213 16.98 -9.78 1.07
N ALA A 214 16.15 -10.66 1.65
CA ALA A 214 16.63 -11.64 2.62
C ALA A 214 17.41 -12.78 1.94
N GLU A 215 16.99 -13.20 0.76
CA GLU A 215 17.70 -14.17 -0.06
C GLU A 215 19.12 -13.69 -0.41
N LEU A 216 19.25 -12.47 -0.92
CA LEU A 216 20.55 -11.87 -1.25
C LEU A 216 21.44 -11.79 0.00
N CYS A 217 20.88 -11.40 1.16
CA CYS A 217 21.63 -11.42 2.42
C CYS A 217 22.09 -12.84 2.81
N GLN A 218 21.23 -13.85 2.67
CA GLN A 218 21.55 -15.24 3.02
C GLN A 218 22.70 -15.80 2.16
N TYR A 219 22.77 -15.38 0.90
CA TYR A 219 23.80 -15.82 -0.04
C TYR A 219 24.94 -14.80 -0.22
N HIS A 220 25.05 -13.83 0.69
CA HIS A 220 26.12 -12.83 0.74
C HIS A 220 26.23 -11.95 -0.53
N VAL A 221 25.16 -11.79 -1.29
CA VAL A 221 25.09 -10.90 -2.44
C VAL A 221 24.76 -9.48 -1.95
N SER A 222 25.62 -8.51 -2.27
CA SER A 222 25.41 -7.12 -1.87
C SER A 222 24.26 -6.49 -2.63
N TRP A 223 23.42 -5.74 -1.92
CA TRP A 223 22.32 -5.01 -2.54
C TRP A 223 22.09 -3.63 -1.94
N GLY A 224 21.44 -2.74 -2.70
CA GLY A 224 21.08 -1.39 -2.29
C GLY A 224 19.73 -0.95 -2.86
N TYR A 225 19.03 -0.09 -2.12
CA TYR A 225 17.76 0.51 -2.50
C TYR A 225 17.89 2.03 -2.44
N TYR A 226 17.88 2.69 -3.59
CA TYR A 226 18.26 4.09 -3.74
C TYR A 226 17.05 4.97 -4.00
N ILE A 227 16.88 6.00 -3.19
CA ILE A 227 15.71 6.87 -3.18
C ILE A 227 16.09 8.33 -3.15
N ASP A 228 15.13 9.21 -3.47
CA ASP A 228 15.25 10.62 -3.15
C ASP A 228 15.08 10.84 -1.64
N PRO A 229 16.08 11.34 -0.91
CA PRO A 229 15.97 11.59 0.53
C PRO A 229 14.96 12.69 0.89
N ARG A 230 14.43 13.42 -0.09
CA ARG A 230 13.40 14.44 0.10
C ARG A 230 12.00 13.83 0.27
N GLU A 231 11.82 12.58 -0.13
CA GLU A 231 10.53 11.90 -0.05
C GLU A 231 10.27 11.29 1.33
N PRO A 232 9.02 11.32 1.82
CA PRO A 232 8.68 10.73 3.10
C PRO A 232 8.75 9.18 3.03
N PRO A 233 9.22 8.49 4.09
CA PRO A 233 9.32 7.03 4.12
C PRO A 233 8.00 6.29 3.85
N SER A 234 6.85 6.94 4.02
CA SER A 234 5.53 6.38 3.73
C SER A 234 5.30 6.09 2.25
N LEU A 235 6.05 6.71 1.34
CA LEU A 235 5.96 6.45 -0.10
C LEU A 235 6.78 5.23 -0.52
N LEU A 236 7.67 4.73 0.33
CA LEU A 236 8.50 3.58 -0.01
C LEU A 236 7.66 2.30 -0.09
N ASP A 237 7.88 1.50 -1.13
CA ASP A 237 7.18 0.23 -1.35
C ASP A 237 7.63 -0.85 -0.38
N ILE A 238 8.88 -0.76 0.05
CA ILE A 238 9.45 -1.70 1.00
C ILE A 238 8.74 -1.65 2.37
N LYS A 239 7.86 -0.67 2.63
CA LYS A 239 7.00 -0.57 3.83
C LYS A 239 6.06 -1.77 4.02
N TYR A 240 5.73 -2.47 2.93
CA TYR A 240 4.88 -3.66 2.98
C TYR A 240 5.61 -4.88 3.56
N PHE A 241 6.94 -4.81 3.73
CA PHE A 241 7.73 -5.90 4.29
C PHE A 241 7.88 -5.80 5.81
N TYR A 242 7.28 -6.73 6.53
CA TYR A 242 7.43 -6.84 7.97
C TYR A 242 8.87 -7.24 8.32
N GLY A 243 9.57 -6.37 9.06
CA GLY A 243 10.97 -6.55 9.47
C GLY A 243 11.99 -5.81 8.62
N ILE A 244 11.57 -5.06 7.59
CA ILE A 244 12.45 -4.33 6.66
C ILE A 244 13.43 -3.37 7.34
N ASN A 245 13.07 -2.79 8.49
CA ASN A 245 13.93 -1.86 9.25
C ASN A 245 15.30 -2.44 9.63
N ARG A 246 15.45 -3.79 9.66
CA ARG A 246 16.74 -4.45 9.86
C ARG A 246 17.72 -4.25 8.72
N TYR A 247 17.22 -3.92 7.53
CA TYR A 247 17.99 -3.60 6.34
C TYR A 247 18.02 -2.10 6.03
N SER A 248 17.74 -1.25 7.03
CA SER A 248 17.77 0.21 6.85
C SER A 248 19.12 0.74 6.35
N SER A 249 20.23 0.06 6.62
CA SER A 249 21.56 0.40 6.07
C SER A 249 21.70 0.17 4.56
N HIS A 250 20.78 -0.58 3.94
CA HIS A 250 20.75 -0.81 2.50
C HIS A 250 19.89 0.22 1.76
N VAL A 251 19.12 1.04 2.50
CA VAL A 251 18.34 2.14 1.93
C VAL A 251 19.24 3.38 1.89
N GLN A 252 19.57 3.82 0.69
CA GLN A 252 20.55 4.87 0.43
C GLN A 252 19.94 5.98 -0.44
N THR A 253 20.66 7.09 -0.61
CA THR A 253 20.19 8.22 -1.41
C THR A 253 20.64 8.11 -2.87
N TRP A 254 20.00 8.84 -3.77
CA TRP A 254 20.49 9.03 -5.14
C TRP A 254 21.93 9.57 -5.18
N SER A 255 22.33 10.43 -4.23
CA SER A 255 23.72 10.90 -4.16
C SER A 255 24.70 9.78 -3.84
N ASP A 256 24.31 8.84 -2.99
CA ASP A 256 25.10 7.66 -2.64
C ASP A 256 25.23 6.74 -3.86
N PHE A 257 24.13 6.51 -4.59
CA PHE A 257 24.15 5.76 -5.86
C PHE A 257 25.20 6.31 -6.83
N ILE A 258 25.13 7.62 -7.14
CA ILE A 258 26.06 8.28 -8.05
C ILE A 258 27.51 8.14 -7.55
N SER A 259 27.73 8.33 -6.25
CA SER A 259 29.06 8.21 -5.65
C SER A 259 29.61 6.79 -5.74
N GLU A 260 28.78 5.77 -5.49
CA GLU A 260 29.16 4.37 -5.53
C GLU A 260 29.40 3.86 -6.96
N VAL A 261 28.60 4.32 -7.94
CA VAL A 261 28.84 4.06 -9.37
C VAL A 261 30.20 4.61 -9.79
N MET A 262 30.47 5.89 -9.50
CA MET A 262 31.71 6.55 -9.91
C MET A 262 32.95 5.96 -9.22
N ASN A 263 32.81 5.46 -7.99
CA ASN A 263 33.88 4.79 -7.25
C ASN A 263 34.04 3.30 -7.60
N GLY A 264 33.14 2.74 -8.40
CA GLY A 264 33.08 1.32 -8.72
C GLY A 264 32.79 0.42 -7.51
N SER A 265 32.11 0.97 -6.50
CA SER A 265 31.74 0.27 -5.26
C SER A 265 30.25 -0.08 -5.17
N LEU A 266 29.48 0.15 -6.25
CA LEU A 266 28.05 -0.17 -6.29
C LEU A 266 27.80 -1.64 -5.88
N PRO A 267 26.75 -1.93 -5.09
CA PRO A 267 26.30 -3.29 -4.81
C PRO A 267 26.04 -4.11 -6.08
N ALA A 268 25.95 -5.43 -5.90
CA ALA A 268 25.68 -6.36 -6.98
C ALA A 268 24.25 -6.22 -7.53
N VAL A 269 23.27 -5.90 -6.68
CA VAL A 269 21.88 -5.66 -7.07
C VAL A 269 21.37 -4.34 -6.51
N SER A 270 20.90 -3.44 -7.36
CA SER A 270 20.53 -2.08 -6.99
C SER A 270 19.16 -1.70 -7.56
N TRP A 271 18.21 -1.35 -6.69
CA TRP A 271 16.95 -0.74 -7.11
C TRP A 271 17.07 0.77 -7.00
N VAL A 272 16.84 1.50 -8.09
CA VAL A 272 16.91 2.96 -8.14
C VAL A 272 15.50 3.47 -8.41
N MET A 273 14.85 3.97 -7.36
CA MET A 273 13.45 4.37 -7.42
C MET A 273 13.35 5.86 -7.73
N PRO A 274 12.49 6.26 -8.68
CA PRO A 274 12.16 7.65 -8.92
C PRO A 274 11.39 8.23 -7.73
N ASN A 275 11.27 9.55 -7.69
CA ASN A 275 10.30 10.24 -6.84
C ASN A 275 9.03 10.55 -7.66
N PRO A 276 7.95 11.04 -7.02
CA PRO A 276 6.71 11.39 -7.72
C PRO A 276 6.80 12.52 -8.76
N ILE A 277 7.96 13.11 -9.02
CA ILE A 277 8.15 14.14 -10.05
C ILE A 277 8.86 13.55 -11.28
N ASN A 278 9.68 12.52 -11.06
CA ASN A 278 10.56 11.89 -12.04
C ASN A 278 10.10 10.47 -12.44
N ASP A 279 9.01 9.97 -11.86
CA ASP A 279 8.48 8.62 -12.06
C ASP A 279 7.76 8.40 -13.40
N MET A 280 7.44 9.49 -14.10
CA MET A 280 6.64 9.55 -15.34
C MET A 280 5.14 9.32 -15.17
N GLY A 281 4.67 8.87 -14.00
CA GLY A 281 3.26 8.57 -13.75
C GLY A 281 2.37 9.81 -13.94
N PRO A 282 1.18 9.70 -14.58
CA PRO A 282 0.35 10.86 -14.85
C PRO A 282 -0.23 11.48 -13.56
N PRO A 283 -0.33 12.82 -13.46
CA PRO A 283 -0.13 13.82 -14.52
C PRO A 283 1.29 14.40 -14.54
N ASN A 284 2.30 13.68 -14.05
CA ASN A 284 3.68 14.14 -14.08
C ASN A 284 4.20 14.23 -15.51
N ASN A 285 5.30 14.96 -15.66
CA ASN A 285 5.86 15.29 -16.96
C ASN A 285 6.88 14.23 -17.39
N MET A 286 6.63 13.55 -18.51
CA MET A 286 7.52 12.55 -19.10
C MET A 286 8.96 13.05 -19.23
N LEU A 287 9.17 14.30 -19.65
CA LEU A 287 10.50 14.88 -19.86
C LEU A 287 11.32 14.96 -18.57
N TYR A 288 10.67 15.11 -17.41
CA TYR A 288 11.36 15.11 -16.11
C TYR A 288 11.87 13.73 -15.76
N GLY A 289 11.08 12.69 -16.05
CA GLY A 289 11.54 11.31 -15.92
C GLY A 289 12.63 10.98 -16.93
N GLU A 290 12.51 11.41 -18.19
CA GLU A 290 13.51 11.12 -19.22
C GLU A 290 14.86 11.76 -18.88
N ALA A 291 14.86 13.02 -18.45
CA ALA A 291 16.08 13.69 -18.02
C ALA A 291 16.76 13.02 -16.81
N TRP A 292 15.96 12.58 -15.84
CA TRP A 292 16.45 11.85 -14.67
C TRP A 292 17.02 10.48 -15.05
N LEU A 293 16.33 9.75 -15.94
CA LEU A 293 16.75 8.47 -16.47
C LEU A 293 18.06 8.58 -17.25
N LEU A 294 18.17 9.55 -18.17
CA LEU A 294 19.41 9.82 -18.92
C LEU A 294 20.58 10.16 -18.00
N TYR A 295 20.36 10.92 -16.93
CA TYR A 295 21.41 11.23 -15.96
C TYR A 295 21.98 9.97 -15.31
N ILE A 296 21.11 9.06 -14.88
CA ILE A 296 21.49 7.79 -14.27
C ILE A 296 22.24 6.92 -15.27
N ILE A 297 21.69 6.75 -16.48
CA ILE A 297 22.29 5.90 -17.52
C ILE A 297 23.66 6.44 -17.90
N ASN A 298 23.80 7.73 -18.21
CA ASN A 298 25.09 8.33 -18.54
C ASN A 298 26.11 8.14 -17.41
N THR A 299 25.69 8.33 -16.16
CA THR A 299 26.58 8.11 -15.01
C THR A 299 27.09 6.67 -14.97
N VAL A 300 26.23 5.69 -15.23
CA VAL A 300 26.61 4.27 -15.24
C VAL A 300 27.48 3.92 -16.44
N GLU A 301 27.15 4.40 -17.64
CA GLU A 301 27.92 4.13 -18.85
C GLU A 301 29.33 4.75 -18.80
N GLU A 302 29.47 5.94 -18.23
CA GLU A 302 30.76 6.62 -18.05
C GLU A 302 31.60 6.07 -16.88
N SER A 303 31.04 5.13 -16.10
CA SER A 303 31.67 4.62 -14.88
C SER A 303 32.62 3.44 -15.10
N PRO A 304 33.48 3.12 -14.11
CA PRO A 304 34.31 1.92 -14.14
C PRO A 304 33.53 0.59 -14.15
N ILE A 305 32.25 0.58 -13.80
CA ILE A 305 31.44 -0.66 -13.69
C ILE A 305 30.70 -1.03 -14.96
N TRP A 306 30.58 -0.11 -15.94
CA TRP A 306 29.81 -0.28 -17.18
C TRP A 306 29.96 -1.66 -17.83
N ASN A 307 31.21 -2.11 -18.03
CA ASN A 307 31.57 -3.38 -18.69
C ASN A 307 31.06 -4.65 -17.98
N SER A 308 30.42 -4.51 -16.82
CA SER A 308 29.85 -5.58 -16.01
C SER A 308 28.45 -5.25 -15.50
N THR A 309 27.77 -4.27 -16.08
CA THR A 309 26.44 -3.82 -15.63
C THR A 309 25.35 -4.24 -16.61
N VAL A 310 24.17 -4.54 -16.06
CA VAL A 310 22.90 -4.47 -16.78
C VAL A 310 21.98 -3.50 -16.06
N ILE A 311 21.27 -2.67 -16.82
CA ILE A 311 20.18 -1.83 -16.33
C ILE A 311 18.88 -2.37 -16.94
N PHE A 312 17.93 -2.72 -16.09
CA PHE A 312 16.55 -3.00 -16.46
C PHE A 312 15.71 -1.76 -16.16
N ILE A 313 15.01 -1.24 -17.17
CA ILE A 313 14.06 -0.13 -17.01
C ILE A 313 12.69 -0.68 -17.33
N THR A 314 11.76 -0.56 -16.40
CA THR A 314 10.38 -0.99 -16.60
C THR A 314 9.46 -0.12 -15.77
N TRP A 315 8.17 -0.20 -16.06
CA TRP A 315 7.11 0.40 -15.28
C TRP A 315 6.49 -0.64 -14.35
N ASP A 316 5.89 -0.16 -13.28
CA ASP A 316 5.19 -0.95 -12.28
C ASP A 316 3.87 -1.52 -12.79
N GLU A 317 3.07 -0.67 -13.41
CA GLU A 317 1.83 -1.02 -14.07
C GLU A 317 1.47 -0.04 -15.20
N PHE A 318 0.28 -0.21 -15.77
CA PHE A 318 -0.08 0.39 -17.05
C PHE A 318 -0.84 1.72 -16.94
N GLY A 319 -1.15 2.17 -15.73
CA GLY A 319 -1.78 3.46 -15.42
C GLY A 319 -3.19 3.60 -15.96
N GLY A 320 -3.84 2.50 -16.37
CA GLY A 320 -5.09 2.56 -17.11
C GLY A 320 -4.96 3.01 -18.57
N TYR A 321 -3.75 3.01 -19.15
CA TYR A 321 -3.56 3.31 -20.57
C TYR A 321 -3.81 2.12 -21.48
N TYR A 322 -4.36 2.42 -22.66
CA TYR A 322 -4.67 1.43 -23.69
C TYR A 322 -3.47 0.56 -24.06
N ASP A 323 -3.72 -0.75 -24.17
CA ASP A 323 -2.87 -1.69 -24.90
C ASP A 323 -3.75 -2.66 -25.67
N HIS A 324 -3.35 -2.99 -26.90
CA HIS A 324 -4.14 -3.83 -27.77
C HIS A 324 -4.00 -5.32 -27.47
N VAL A 325 -2.96 -5.75 -26.74
CA VAL A 325 -2.68 -7.17 -26.51
C VAL A 325 -3.39 -7.66 -25.25
N PRO A 326 -4.26 -8.68 -25.36
CA PRO A 326 -4.86 -9.27 -24.18
C PRO A 326 -3.81 -9.98 -23.32
N PRO A 327 -3.76 -9.71 -22.00
CA PRO A 327 -2.85 -10.40 -21.09
C PRO A 327 -3.01 -11.92 -21.12
N PRO A 328 -1.91 -12.69 -21.14
CA PRO A 328 -1.97 -14.14 -20.98
C PRO A 328 -2.60 -14.56 -19.66
N ILE A 329 -3.28 -15.70 -19.68
CA ILE A 329 -3.85 -16.32 -18.47
C ILE A 329 -2.85 -17.34 -17.94
N ILE A 330 -2.36 -17.14 -16.71
CA ILE A 330 -1.46 -18.04 -16.01
C ILE A 330 -2.16 -18.57 -14.76
N ASN A 331 -2.22 -19.89 -14.60
CA ASN A 331 -2.88 -20.56 -13.47
C ASN A 331 -4.36 -20.17 -13.25
N GLY A 332 -5.05 -19.76 -14.33
CA GLY A 332 -6.47 -19.40 -14.29
C GLY A 332 -6.75 -17.92 -14.05
N GLU A 333 -5.73 -17.11 -13.79
CA GLU A 333 -5.83 -15.65 -13.62
C GLU A 333 -5.10 -14.93 -14.75
N PRO A 334 -5.62 -13.79 -15.25
CA PRO A 334 -4.89 -12.98 -16.21
C PRO A 334 -3.68 -12.31 -15.53
N LEU A 335 -2.57 -12.21 -16.26
CA LEU A 335 -1.57 -11.20 -15.96
C LEU A 335 -2.20 -9.80 -16.11
N GLY A 336 -1.51 -8.77 -15.64
CA GLY A 336 -1.89 -7.41 -15.98
C GLY A 336 -1.45 -7.02 -17.39
N VAL A 337 -1.69 -5.77 -17.77
CA VAL A 337 -1.42 -5.27 -19.12
C VAL A 337 0.08 -5.18 -19.39
N ARG A 338 0.47 -5.17 -20.67
CA ARG A 338 1.87 -4.97 -21.06
C ARG A 338 2.39 -3.63 -20.60
N VAL A 339 3.61 -3.63 -20.09
CA VAL A 339 4.39 -2.43 -19.78
C VAL A 339 5.75 -2.55 -20.46
N PRO A 340 6.43 -1.44 -20.79
CA PRO A 340 7.73 -1.54 -21.44
C PRO A 340 8.79 -2.16 -20.52
N LEU A 341 9.67 -2.98 -21.09
CA LEU A 341 10.94 -3.37 -20.47
C LEU A 341 12.07 -3.06 -21.46
N ILE A 342 13.01 -2.22 -21.04
CA ILE A 342 14.23 -1.91 -21.78
C ILE A 342 15.42 -2.52 -21.04
N VAL A 343 16.32 -3.18 -21.78
CA VAL A 343 17.52 -3.83 -21.23
C VAL A 343 18.76 -3.17 -21.79
N ILE A 344 19.48 -2.42 -20.95
CA ILE A 344 20.71 -1.70 -21.31
C ILE A 344 21.90 -2.46 -20.72
N SER A 345 22.89 -2.75 -21.56
CA SER A 345 24.13 -3.39 -21.13
C SER A 345 25.16 -3.32 -22.26
N PRO A 346 26.47 -3.31 -21.97
CA PRO A 346 27.49 -3.59 -22.98
C PRO A 346 27.24 -4.91 -23.73
N TYR A 347 26.57 -5.88 -23.11
CA TYR A 347 26.26 -7.17 -23.72
C TYR A 347 24.84 -7.26 -24.30
N ALA A 348 24.01 -6.23 -24.13
CA ALA A 348 22.69 -6.21 -24.75
C ALA A 348 22.84 -6.04 -26.26
N LYS A 349 22.05 -6.80 -27.00
CA LYS A 349 21.93 -6.67 -28.45
C LYS A 349 21.37 -5.29 -28.79
N GLU A 350 21.85 -4.73 -29.89
CA GLU A 350 21.40 -3.47 -30.49
C GLU A 350 20.19 -3.71 -31.38
N ASP A 351 19.22 -2.79 -31.36
CA ASP A 351 17.95 -2.84 -32.10
C ASP A 351 17.26 -4.21 -31.96
N TYR A 352 17.17 -4.69 -30.73
CA TYR A 352 16.65 -6.03 -30.42
C TYR A 352 15.25 -6.01 -29.79
N VAL A 353 14.30 -6.74 -30.38
CA VAL A 353 12.97 -6.96 -29.78
C VAL A 353 12.85 -8.37 -29.23
N SER A 354 12.58 -8.49 -27.93
CA SER A 354 12.25 -9.75 -27.27
C SER A 354 10.75 -10.00 -27.29
N HIS A 355 10.36 -11.16 -27.82
CA HIS A 355 9.01 -11.73 -27.75
C HIS A 355 8.85 -12.74 -26.61
N THR A 356 9.87 -12.87 -25.74
CA THR A 356 9.79 -13.74 -24.56
C THR A 356 8.67 -13.27 -23.64
N LEU A 357 7.80 -14.20 -23.20
CA LEU A 357 6.81 -13.87 -22.16
C LEU A 357 7.54 -13.61 -20.84
N LEU A 358 7.53 -12.36 -20.39
CA LEU A 358 8.24 -11.90 -19.19
C LEU A 358 7.29 -11.17 -18.25
N THR A 359 7.66 -11.13 -16.97
CA THR A 359 6.99 -10.30 -15.95
C THR A 359 8.02 -9.72 -14.98
N HIS A 360 7.62 -8.95 -13.96
CA HIS A 360 8.57 -8.45 -12.95
C HIS A 360 9.36 -9.58 -12.27
N ALA A 361 8.77 -10.77 -12.11
CA ALA A 361 9.45 -11.93 -11.55
C ALA A 361 10.58 -12.47 -12.46
N SER A 362 10.56 -12.16 -13.76
CA SER A 362 11.66 -12.49 -14.68
C SER A 362 12.94 -11.73 -14.35
N LEU A 363 12.85 -10.54 -13.74
CA LEU A 363 14.04 -9.80 -13.30
C LEU A 363 14.67 -10.47 -12.08
N ILE A 364 13.86 -10.98 -11.14
CA ILE A 364 14.32 -11.82 -10.03
C ILE A 364 14.95 -13.11 -10.59
N ALA A 365 14.31 -13.76 -11.56
CA ALA A 365 14.83 -14.98 -12.18
C ALA A 365 16.21 -14.76 -12.85
N PHE A 366 16.45 -13.57 -13.42
CA PHE A 366 17.78 -13.20 -13.92
C PHE A 366 18.82 -13.06 -12.81
N ILE A 367 18.46 -12.44 -11.68
CA ILE A 367 19.34 -12.31 -10.51
C ILE A 367 19.69 -13.71 -9.98
N ASP A 368 18.70 -14.56 -9.73
CA ASP A 368 18.92 -15.91 -9.21
C ASP A 368 19.76 -16.75 -10.17
N TYR A 369 19.49 -16.64 -11.48
CA TYR A 369 20.32 -17.27 -12.50
C TYR A 369 21.76 -16.79 -12.45
N ASN A 370 21.98 -15.48 -12.42
CA ASN A 370 23.32 -14.91 -12.58
C ASN A 370 24.23 -15.22 -11.40
N TRP A 371 23.71 -15.18 -10.16
CA TRP A 371 24.47 -15.51 -8.94
C TRP A 371 24.31 -16.95 -8.45
N GLU A 372 23.66 -17.80 -9.25
CA GLU A 372 23.44 -19.22 -8.93
C GLU A 372 22.68 -19.44 -7.61
N LEU A 373 21.72 -18.56 -7.33
CA LEU A 373 20.84 -18.67 -6.18
C LEU A 373 19.74 -19.72 -6.47
N PRO A 374 19.15 -20.34 -5.44
CA PRO A 374 17.82 -20.93 -5.60
C PRO A 374 16.85 -19.90 -6.19
N ALA A 375 15.78 -20.36 -6.85
CA ALA A 375 14.69 -19.47 -7.23
C ALA A 375 13.97 -18.95 -5.98
N LEU A 376 13.71 -17.65 -5.87
CA LEU A 376 13.06 -17.06 -4.70
C LEU A 376 11.81 -17.84 -4.24
N ASN A 377 10.92 -18.18 -5.19
CA ASN A 377 9.74 -19.03 -4.97
C ASN A 377 9.33 -19.78 -6.24
N GLU A 378 8.21 -20.53 -6.20
CA GLU A 378 7.72 -21.31 -7.34
C GLU A 378 7.33 -20.46 -8.57
N TYR A 379 6.90 -19.21 -8.37
CA TYR A 379 6.56 -18.30 -9.47
C TYR A 379 7.84 -17.89 -10.23
N VAL A 380 8.89 -17.48 -9.51
CA VAL A 380 10.21 -17.17 -10.09
C VAL A 380 10.82 -18.40 -10.76
N LEU A 381 10.70 -19.58 -10.14
CA LEU A 381 11.22 -20.83 -10.69
C LEU A 381 10.72 -21.11 -12.13
N LYS A 382 9.46 -20.76 -12.41
CA LYS A 382 8.78 -20.96 -13.70
C LYS A 382 8.80 -19.74 -14.62
N SER A 383 9.31 -18.60 -14.15
CA SER A 383 9.39 -17.39 -14.95
C SER A 383 10.51 -17.52 -15.99
N ASN A 384 10.27 -17.05 -17.22
CA ASN A 384 11.31 -17.00 -18.23
C ASN A 384 12.39 -15.99 -17.82
N ILE A 385 13.64 -16.33 -18.10
CA ILE A 385 14.79 -15.48 -17.84
C ILE A 385 15.06 -14.64 -19.11
N PRO A 386 15.26 -13.31 -19.02
CA PRO A 386 15.48 -12.42 -20.16
C PRO A 386 16.88 -12.57 -20.80
N LEU A 387 17.33 -13.80 -21.06
CA LEU A 387 18.66 -14.09 -21.61
C LEU A 387 18.78 -13.77 -23.09
N ASP A 388 17.66 -13.72 -23.82
CA ASP A 388 17.66 -13.47 -25.26
C ASP A 388 18.05 -12.04 -25.64
N PHE A 389 17.99 -11.11 -24.68
CA PHE A 389 18.53 -9.76 -24.83
C PHE A 389 20.05 -9.71 -25.03
N PHE A 390 20.79 -10.73 -24.58
CA PHE A 390 22.24 -10.65 -24.49
C PHE A 390 22.97 -11.41 -25.60
N TYR A 391 24.12 -10.87 -25.99
CA TYR A 391 25.14 -11.55 -26.77
C TYR A 391 26.50 -11.40 -26.09
N PHE A 392 26.75 -12.21 -25.06
CA PHE A 392 27.93 -12.11 -24.17
C PHE A 392 29.30 -12.26 -24.86
N ASN A 393 29.34 -12.68 -26.13
CA ASN A 393 30.58 -12.76 -26.90
C ASN A 393 31.05 -11.40 -27.44
N MET A 394 30.23 -10.35 -27.31
CA MET A 394 30.55 -8.99 -27.73
C MET A 394 30.17 -8.01 -26.62
N SER A 395 31.07 -7.07 -26.34
CA SER A 395 30.83 -5.94 -25.45
C SER A 395 30.81 -4.67 -26.29
N ARG A 396 29.80 -3.83 -26.09
CA ARG A 396 29.65 -2.51 -26.70
C ARG A 396 30.08 -1.41 -25.75
N GLY A 397 30.44 -0.26 -26.32
CA GLY A 397 30.81 0.92 -25.55
C GLY A 397 29.57 1.66 -25.03
N PRO A 398 29.78 2.67 -24.18
CA PRO A 398 28.76 3.69 -23.87
C PRO A 398 28.17 4.33 -25.13
N ILE A 399 26.88 4.67 -25.09
CA ILE A 399 26.31 5.60 -26.06
C ILE A 399 26.59 7.03 -25.62
N VAL A 400 26.54 7.97 -26.57
CA VAL A 400 26.79 9.38 -26.29
C VAL A 400 25.54 10.17 -26.62
N PHE A 401 24.75 10.47 -25.58
CA PHE A 401 23.71 11.48 -25.69
C PHE A 401 24.37 12.86 -25.85
N SER A 402 24.33 13.38 -27.08
CA SER A 402 25.03 14.62 -27.45
C SER A 402 24.24 15.89 -27.10
N GLN A 403 24.79 17.05 -27.48
CA GLN A 403 24.16 18.35 -27.25
C GLN A 403 22.79 18.43 -27.95
N GLY A 404 21.73 18.64 -27.16
CA GLY A 404 20.35 18.73 -27.67
C GLY A 404 19.36 17.88 -26.88
N PHE A 405 19.83 16.84 -26.18
CA PHE A 405 19.02 16.07 -25.24
C PHE A 405 18.74 16.86 -23.94
N PRO A 406 17.65 16.53 -23.21
CA PRO A 406 17.27 17.18 -21.94
C PRO A 406 18.17 16.77 -20.77
N LEU A 407 19.49 16.85 -20.95
CA LEU A 407 20.48 16.51 -19.94
C LEU A 407 20.44 17.50 -18.77
N ILE A 408 20.65 16.98 -17.57
CA ILE A 408 20.68 17.72 -16.32
C ILE A 408 22.06 17.60 -15.68
N ASP A 409 22.50 18.63 -14.95
CA ASP A 409 23.84 18.64 -14.32
C ASP A 409 23.85 17.95 -12.94
N ASN A 410 22.67 17.74 -12.36
CA ASN A 410 22.49 17.19 -11.03
C ASN A 410 21.23 16.32 -10.98
N ILE A 411 21.31 15.14 -10.36
CA ILE A 411 20.21 14.17 -10.26
C ILE A 411 18.91 14.74 -9.64
N TYR A 412 19.00 15.82 -8.87
CA TYR A 412 17.84 16.47 -8.22
C TYR A 412 17.27 17.66 -9.01
N SER A 413 17.84 17.99 -10.17
CA SER A 413 17.42 19.11 -11.01
C SER A 413 16.43 18.68 -12.09
N LEU A 414 15.66 19.64 -12.62
CA LEU A 414 14.67 19.41 -13.67
C LEU A 414 15.07 20.15 -14.94
N PRO A 415 14.84 19.55 -16.13
CA PRO A 415 15.11 20.22 -17.39
C PRO A 415 14.14 21.39 -17.62
N ASN A 416 14.59 22.39 -18.37
CA ASN A 416 13.70 23.46 -18.81
C ASN A 416 12.89 23.02 -20.03
N VAL A 417 11.64 22.58 -19.79
CA VAL A 417 10.68 22.08 -20.81
C VAL A 417 10.49 23.06 -21.97
N SER A 418 10.62 24.38 -21.74
CA SER A 418 10.43 25.37 -22.82
C SER A 418 11.45 25.26 -23.96
N ASN A 419 12.61 24.65 -23.71
CA ASN A 419 13.64 24.39 -24.71
C ASN A 419 13.36 23.13 -25.56
N TYR A 420 12.44 22.29 -25.10
CA TYR A 420 12.14 20.97 -25.64
C TYR A 420 10.66 20.92 -25.97
N ARG A 421 10.26 21.50 -27.12
CA ARG A 421 8.86 21.43 -27.57
C ARG A 421 8.59 20.23 -28.47
N ASP A 422 9.62 19.76 -29.15
CA ASP A 422 9.57 18.69 -30.13
C ASP A 422 10.94 18.01 -30.09
N LEU A 423 10.96 16.74 -29.72
CA LEU A 423 12.18 15.94 -29.64
C LEU A 423 12.41 15.08 -30.89
N SER A 424 11.53 15.13 -31.89
CA SER A 424 11.59 14.27 -33.08
C SER A 424 12.91 14.34 -33.84
N SER A 425 13.61 15.48 -33.77
CA SER A 425 14.91 15.66 -34.42
C SER A 425 16.08 14.98 -33.70
N LEU A 426 15.88 14.50 -32.47
CA LEU A 426 16.91 13.82 -31.69
C LEU A 426 16.99 12.33 -32.00
N PHE A 427 15.90 11.75 -32.52
CA PHE A 427 15.77 10.34 -32.86
C PHE A 427 15.86 10.14 -34.38
N PRO A 428 16.52 9.08 -34.88
CA PRO A 428 17.29 8.10 -34.12
C PRO A 428 18.74 8.56 -33.86
N LEU A 429 19.36 8.00 -32.82
CA LEU A 429 20.81 7.97 -32.66
C LEU A 429 21.48 7.17 -33.78
N THR A 430 22.80 7.35 -33.89
CA THR A 430 23.60 6.57 -34.83
C THR A 430 23.99 5.26 -34.19
N LEU A 431 23.44 4.17 -34.71
CA LEU A 431 23.80 2.81 -34.32
C LEU A 431 25.32 2.61 -34.25
N GLN A 432 25.77 1.99 -33.17
CA GLN A 432 27.15 1.58 -32.93
C GLN A 432 27.59 0.47 -33.89
N ILE A 433 26.66 -0.41 -34.30
CA ILE A 433 26.90 -1.46 -35.28
C ILE A 433 25.92 -1.28 -36.43
N SER A 434 26.43 -1.30 -37.67
CA SER A 434 25.55 -1.27 -38.83
C SER A 434 24.61 -2.47 -38.82
N LEU A 435 23.32 -2.27 -39.15
CA LEU A 435 22.30 -3.34 -39.15
C LEU A 435 22.71 -4.59 -39.96
N ASN A 436 23.49 -4.43 -41.03
CA ASN A 436 23.96 -5.53 -41.88
C ASN A 436 25.16 -6.30 -41.29
N GLU A 437 25.78 -5.77 -40.24
CA GLU A 437 26.98 -6.31 -39.59
C GLU A 437 26.68 -6.93 -38.21
N LEU A 438 25.42 -6.88 -37.75
CA LEU A 438 25.01 -7.46 -36.49
C LEU A 438 25.22 -8.99 -36.48
N PRO A 439 25.89 -9.54 -35.46
CA PRO A 439 26.19 -10.99 -35.39
C PRO A 439 25.02 -11.82 -34.83
N TYR A 440 23.84 -11.24 -34.67
CA TYR A 440 22.67 -11.86 -34.06
C TYR A 440 21.38 -11.45 -34.78
N SER A 441 20.32 -12.24 -34.56
CA SER A 441 18.96 -11.81 -34.93
C SER A 441 18.56 -10.62 -34.07
N ARG A 442 17.91 -9.64 -34.71
CA ARG A 442 17.33 -8.44 -34.07
C ARG A 442 15.97 -8.66 -33.41
N TYR A 443 15.46 -9.89 -33.47
CA TYR A 443 14.29 -10.28 -32.71
C TYR A 443 14.39 -11.75 -32.34
N GLY A 444 13.69 -12.15 -31.28
CA GLY A 444 13.71 -13.53 -30.82
C GLY A 444 12.88 -13.76 -29.56
N LEU A 445 12.98 -14.98 -29.05
CA LEU A 445 12.37 -15.37 -27.78
C LEU A 445 13.22 -16.45 -27.11
N SER A 446 13.10 -16.56 -25.80
CA SER A 446 13.71 -17.60 -24.97
C SER A 446 12.67 -18.15 -24.00
N ASN A 447 12.58 -19.46 -23.86
CA ASN A 447 11.73 -20.11 -22.85
C ASN A 447 12.54 -20.67 -21.68
N ILE A 448 13.79 -20.22 -21.52
CA ILE A 448 14.68 -20.73 -20.47
C ILE A 448 14.15 -20.25 -19.11
N THR A 449 13.90 -21.20 -18.22
CA THR A 449 13.48 -20.95 -16.83
C THR A 449 14.47 -21.57 -15.83
N LEU A 450 14.43 -21.16 -14.57
CA LEU A 450 15.22 -21.79 -13.51
C LEU A 450 14.80 -23.25 -13.26
N ALA A 451 13.53 -23.60 -13.50
CA ALA A 451 13.03 -24.97 -13.43
C ALA A 451 13.77 -25.89 -14.42
N GLU A 452 13.93 -25.44 -15.66
CA GLU A 452 14.64 -26.19 -16.71
C GLU A 452 16.13 -26.38 -16.39
N LEU A 453 16.70 -25.42 -15.65
CA LEU A 453 18.08 -25.49 -15.16
C LEU A 453 18.24 -26.32 -13.88
N GLY A 454 17.14 -26.87 -13.34
CA GLY A 454 17.16 -27.73 -12.15
C GLY A 454 17.32 -26.99 -10.82
N SER A 455 17.03 -25.68 -10.79
CA SER A 455 17.11 -24.89 -9.55
C SER A 455 16.08 -25.37 -8.51
N GLN A 456 16.39 -25.13 -7.24
CA GLN A 456 15.47 -25.37 -6.12
C GLN A 456 14.78 -24.06 -5.74
N VAL A 457 13.72 -24.13 -4.92
CA VAL A 457 13.09 -22.92 -4.37
C VAL A 457 13.69 -22.53 -3.02
N TYR A 458 13.86 -21.23 -2.79
CA TYR A 458 14.28 -20.66 -1.50
C TYR A 458 13.12 -20.64 -0.51
N VAL A 459 11.98 -20.08 -0.92
CA VAL A 459 10.73 -20.05 -0.15
C VAL A 459 9.75 -21.06 -0.74
N SER A 460 9.36 -22.05 0.09
CA SER A 460 8.46 -23.13 -0.34
C SER A 460 6.96 -22.76 -0.32
N GLY A 461 6.59 -21.63 0.29
CA GLY A 461 5.21 -21.15 0.31
C GLY A 461 5.15 -19.68 0.72
N ASN A 462 4.23 -18.95 0.09
CA ASN A 462 4.04 -17.51 0.31
C ASN A 462 3.11 -17.31 1.52
N SER A 463 3.58 -16.62 2.55
CA SER A 463 2.84 -16.39 3.80
C SER A 463 2.69 -14.91 4.07
N ALA A 464 1.44 -14.45 4.21
CA ALA A 464 1.17 -13.08 4.61
C ALA A 464 1.04 -12.96 6.14
N TYR A 465 1.64 -11.92 6.71
CA TYR A 465 1.54 -11.58 8.13
C TYR A 465 0.46 -10.52 8.37
N VAL A 466 -0.56 -10.89 9.13
CA VAL A 466 -1.56 -9.96 9.65
C VAL A 466 -1.30 -9.79 11.16
N PRO A 467 -0.90 -8.59 11.63
CA PRO A 467 -0.71 -8.38 13.06
C PRO A 467 -1.99 -8.72 13.83
N VAL A 468 -1.84 -9.37 14.99
CA VAL A 468 -2.98 -9.89 15.78
C VAL A 468 -4.05 -8.83 16.05
N ILE A 469 -3.65 -7.57 16.23
CA ILE A 469 -4.57 -6.45 16.47
C ILE A 469 -5.56 -6.20 15.32
N TYR A 470 -5.22 -6.61 14.11
CA TYR A 470 -6.08 -6.52 12.92
C TYR A 470 -6.85 -7.81 12.63
N THR A 471 -6.66 -8.85 13.45
CA THR A 471 -7.39 -10.11 13.26
C THR A 471 -8.83 -9.98 13.76
N PRO A 472 -9.81 -10.61 13.08
CA PRO A 472 -11.19 -10.64 13.56
C PRO A 472 -11.31 -11.16 15.00
N LEU A 473 -10.44 -12.09 15.40
CA LEU A 473 -10.43 -12.65 16.76
C LEU A 473 -10.14 -11.57 17.82
N PHE A 474 -9.18 -10.68 17.57
CA PHE A 474 -8.88 -9.59 18.50
C PHE A 474 -10.03 -8.59 18.61
N LEU A 475 -10.69 -8.27 17.49
CA LEU A 475 -11.90 -7.45 17.49
C LEU A 475 -13.05 -8.12 18.26
N TRP A 476 -13.27 -9.42 18.06
CA TRP A 476 -14.25 -10.20 18.82
C TRP A 476 -13.98 -10.21 20.32
N LEU A 477 -12.70 -10.28 20.72
CA LEU A 477 -12.32 -10.25 22.12
C LEU A 477 -12.52 -8.86 22.75
N ILE A 478 -12.26 -7.79 22.00
CA ILE A 478 -12.62 -6.43 22.42
C ILE A 478 -14.13 -6.30 22.58
N ILE A 479 -14.92 -6.78 21.61
CA ILE A 479 -16.38 -6.78 21.68
C ILE A 479 -16.87 -7.59 22.88
N ALA A 480 -16.31 -8.78 23.13
CA ALA A 480 -16.67 -9.62 24.27
C ALA A 480 -16.32 -8.93 25.60
N LEU A 481 -15.14 -8.33 25.71
CA LEU A 481 -14.74 -7.54 26.89
C LEU A 481 -15.70 -6.37 27.12
N ILE A 482 -16.10 -5.68 26.06
CA ILE A 482 -17.08 -4.59 26.13
C ILE A 482 -18.43 -5.13 26.62
N ILE A 483 -18.95 -6.21 26.01
CA ILE A 483 -20.22 -6.84 26.40
C ILE A 483 -20.19 -7.24 27.87
N ASP A 484 -19.11 -7.87 28.33
CA ASP A 484 -18.96 -8.29 29.72
C ASP A 484 -18.90 -7.09 30.66
N LEU A 485 -18.09 -6.07 30.37
CA LEU A 485 -18.04 -4.82 31.15
C LEU A 485 -19.42 -4.12 31.21
N THR A 486 -20.15 -4.10 30.10
CA THR A 486 -21.53 -3.59 30.05
C THR A 486 -22.46 -4.46 30.89
N ALA A 487 -22.38 -5.78 30.81
CA ALA A 487 -23.18 -6.71 31.60
C ALA A 487 -22.90 -6.58 33.11
N VAL A 488 -21.64 -6.38 33.52
CA VAL A 488 -21.25 -6.11 34.91
C VAL A 488 -21.95 -4.85 35.43
N SER A 489 -21.99 -3.79 34.61
CA SER A 489 -22.62 -2.53 34.98
C SER A 489 -24.14 -2.63 35.17
N LEU A 490 -24.78 -3.68 34.60
CA LEU A 490 -26.23 -3.90 34.62
C LEU A 490 -26.71 -4.77 35.78
N LEU A 491 -25.82 -5.34 36.60
CA LEU A 491 -26.24 -6.25 37.67
C LEU A 491 -26.94 -5.51 38.83
N PRO A 492 -28.06 -6.06 39.33
CA PRO A 492 -28.82 -5.39 40.37
C PRO A 492 -28.06 -5.40 41.71
N MET A 493 -27.60 -4.23 42.16
CA MET A 493 -27.23 -4.02 43.56
C MET A 493 -28.41 -4.42 44.47
N GLY A 494 -28.12 -5.30 45.43
CA GLY A 494 -29.10 -6.01 46.25
C GLY A 494 -30.08 -5.10 47.01
N ARG A 495 -31.26 -5.66 47.34
CA ARG A 495 -32.47 -5.03 47.90
C ARG A 495 -32.33 -4.32 49.28
N LYS A 496 -31.13 -4.00 49.75
CA LYS A 496 -30.90 -3.17 50.95
C LYS A 496 -30.19 -1.84 50.65
N ALA A 497 -30.11 -1.42 49.38
CA ALA A 497 -29.86 -0.02 49.07
C ALA A 497 -31.14 0.80 49.32
N PRO A 498 -31.07 1.96 49.99
CA PRO A 498 -32.25 2.79 50.25
C PRO A 498 -32.97 3.12 48.93
N ARG A 499 -34.29 3.29 49.00
CA ARG A 499 -35.18 3.65 47.88
C ARG A 499 -34.79 5.01 47.26
N SER A 500 -33.68 5.04 46.55
CA SER A 500 -33.37 6.08 45.60
C SER A 500 -32.87 5.38 44.34
N VAL A 501 -33.69 5.48 43.31
CA VAL A 501 -33.42 5.14 41.91
C VAL A 501 -32.12 5.76 41.31
N PRO A 502 -31.48 6.84 41.84
CA PRO A 502 -30.32 7.47 41.19
C PRO A 502 -29.11 6.56 40.97
N VAL A 503 -28.78 5.64 41.89
CA VAL A 503 -27.51 4.90 41.81
C VAL A 503 -27.50 3.83 40.70
N LYS A 504 -28.65 3.20 40.43
CA LYS A 504 -28.79 2.24 39.32
C LYS A 504 -28.79 2.94 37.96
N VAL A 505 -29.39 4.13 37.88
CA VAL A 505 -29.39 4.93 36.64
C VAL A 505 -28.00 5.53 36.39
N LEU A 506 -27.32 6.00 37.44
CA LEU A 506 -25.95 6.52 37.35
C LEU A 506 -24.92 5.46 36.95
N SER A 507 -25.02 4.23 37.48
CA SER A 507 -24.12 3.12 37.10
C SER A 507 -24.31 2.68 35.66
N VAL A 508 -25.55 2.69 35.16
CA VAL A 508 -25.87 2.38 33.76
C VAL A 508 -25.44 3.53 32.84
N ILE A 509 -25.68 4.80 33.21
CA ILE A 509 -25.19 5.96 32.45
C ILE A 509 -23.66 5.97 32.40
N SER A 510 -22.98 5.71 33.53
CA SER A 510 -21.52 5.60 33.53
C SER A 510 -21.03 4.41 32.71
N GLY A 511 -21.71 3.27 32.78
CA GLY A 511 -21.39 2.08 31.98
C GLY A 511 -21.53 2.37 30.48
N SER A 512 -22.62 3.00 30.06
CA SER A 512 -22.87 3.38 28.67
C SER A 512 -21.92 4.47 28.18
N VAL A 513 -21.60 5.48 29.00
CA VAL A 513 -20.63 6.54 28.65
C VAL A 513 -19.23 5.97 28.55
N VAL A 514 -18.83 5.06 29.44
CA VAL A 514 -17.53 4.37 29.37
C VAL A 514 -17.49 3.47 28.14
N THR A 515 -18.54 2.71 27.86
CA THR A 515 -18.66 1.84 26.68
C THR A 515 -18.60 2.65 25.38
N ALA A 516 -19.37 3.75 25.28
CA ALA A 516 -19.35 4.63 24.11
C ALA A 516 -18.02 5.37 23.96
N SER A 517 -17.37 5.76 25.05
CA SER A 517 -16.03 6.36 25.03
C SER A 517 -14.96 5.36 24.61
N ILE A 518 -15.06 4.10 25.05
CA ILE A 518 -14.15 3.01 24.65
C ILE A 518 -14.36 2.69 23.16
N ILE A 519 -15.59 2.59 22.68
CA ILE A 519 -15.90 2.33 21.26
C ILE A 519 -15.43 3.50 20.39
N GLY A 520 -15.76 4.74 20.77
CA GLY A 520 -15.28 5.93 20.05
C GLY A 520 -13.75 6.03 20.04
N LEU A 521 -13.10 5.64 21.14
CA LEU A 521 -11.64 5.56 21.23
C LEU A 521 -11.09 4.44 20.35
N ILE A 522 -11.71 3.26 20.31
CA ILE A 522 -11.33 2.16 19.41
C ILE A 522 -11.39 2.63 17.96
N THR A 523 -12.50 3.21 17.53
CA THR A 523 -12.67 3.76 16.18
C THR A 523 -11.61 4.81 15.86
N LEU A 524 -11.31 5.70 16.81
CA LEU A 524 -10.27 6.72 16.66
C LEU A 524 -8.87 6.09 16.62
N THR A 525 -8.57 5.09 17.46
CA THR A 525 -7.29 4.36 17.48
C THR A 525 -7.11 3.47 16.27
N THR A 526 -8.15 2.87 15.70
CA THR A 526 -8.04 2.15 14.41
C THR A 526 -7.75 3.11 13.27
N GLY A 527 -8.34 4.32 13.28
CA GLY A 527 -7.95 5.39 12.37
C GLY A 527 -6.52 5.90 12.61
N LEU A 528 -6.10 6.01 13.87
CA LEU A 528 -4.76 6.44 14.28
C LEU A 528 -3.69 5.38 14.01
N LEU A 529 -4.04 4.09 14.07
CA LEU A 529 -3.16 2.95 13.78
C LEU A 529 -2.89 2.83 12.28
N ASN A 530 -3.89 3.12 11.43
CA ASN A 530 -3.67 3.26 9.99
C ASN A 530 -2.74 4.45 9.66
N TYR A 531 -2.78 5.52 10.46
CA TYR A 531 -1.91 6.69 10.25
C TYR A 531 -0.50 6.54 10.86
N LEU A 532 -0.38 6.01 12.08
CA LEU A 532 0.88 5.83 12.83
C LEU A 532 1.60 4.51 12.54
N GLY A 533 0.95 3.57 11.82
CA GLY A 533 1.60 2.36 11.30
C GLY A 533 2.83 2.67 10.44
N ASN A 534 2.91 3.89 9.90
CA ASN A 534 4.06 4.40 9.16
C ASN A 534 5.30 4.77 10.00
N THR A 535 5.21 4.89 11.34
CA THR A 535 6.32 5.41 12.17
C THR A 535 6.83 4.45 13.25
N GLY A 536 6.21 3.27 13.43
CA GLY A 536 6.71 2.23 14.34
C GLY A 536 6.57 2.49 15.86
N GLU A 537 6.14 3.70 16.28
CA GLU A 537 6.01 4.06 17.71
C GLU A 537 4.64 3.75 18.34
N ALA A 538 3.66 3.33 17.54
CA ALA A 538 2.28 3.08 17.96
C ALA A 538 2.08 2.09 19.16
N PRO A 539 2.89 1.02 19.34
CA PRO A 539 2.65 0.03 20.40
C PRO A 539 2.86 0.56 21.83
N LEU A 540 3.85 1.44 22.03
CA LEU A 540 4.22 1.97 23.35
C LEU A 540 3.23 3.05 23.83
N LEU A 541 2.74 3.88 22.91
CA LEU A 541 1.69 4.87 23.17
C LEU A 541 0.36 4.20 23.51
N LEU A 542 -0.03 3.15 22.78
CA LEU A 542 -1.24 2.36 23.07
C LEU A 542 -1.17 1.68 24.44
N LEU A 543 -0.01 1.12 24.80
CA LEU A 543 0.24 0.52 26.11
C LEU A 543 0.15 1.57 27.23
N GLY A 544 0.75 2.76 27.04
CA GLY A 544 0.64 3.87 27.97
C GLY A 544 -0.81 4.33 28.19
N TYR A 545 -1.61 4.36 27.12
CA TYR A 545 -3.01 4.75 27.15
C TYR A 545 -3.90 3.70 27.86
N LEU A 546 -3.71 2.41 27.56
CA LEU A 546 -4.39 1.28 28.22
C LEU A 546 -4.05 1.19 29.71
N ILE A 547 -2.77 1.35 30.07
CA ILE A 547 -2.33 1.40 31.48
C ILE A 547 -2.95 2.60 32.19
N GLY A 548 -2.96 3.76 31.55
CA GLY A 548 -3.63 4.96 32.06
C GLY A 548 -5.11 4.70 32.36
N LEU A 549 -5.85 4.12 31.42
CA LEU A 549 -7.28 3.82 31.57
C LEU A 549 -7.58 2.78 32.65
N ILE A 550 -6.75 1.74 32.77
CA ILE A 550 -6.87 0.73 33.85
C ILE A 550 -6.63 1.40 35.21
N LEU A 551 -5.58 2.20 35.32
CA LEU A 551 -5.28 2.95 36.55
C LEU A 551 -6.40 3.94 36.88
N PHE A 552 -6.94 4.67 35.91
CA PHE A 552 -8.04 5.63 36.11
C PHE A 552 -9.35 4.93 36.48
N SER A 553 -9.64 3.76 35.91
CA SER A 553 -10.82 2.96 36.26
C SER A 553 -10.70 2.39 37.67
N ILE A 554 -9.51 1.94 38.07
CA ILE A 554 -9.21 1.50 39.44
C ILE A 554 -9.31 2.67 40.42
N ILE A 555 -8.76 3.84 40.08
CA ILE A 555 -8.86 5.06 40.89
C ILE A 555 -10.33 5.48 41.04
N GLY A 556 -11.12 5.45 39.95
CA GLY A 556 -12.56 5.71 39.98
C GLY A 556 -13.30 4.75 40.92
N LEU A 557 -13.02 3.45 40.83
CA LEU A 557 -13.60 2.41 41.70
C LEU A 557 -13.17 2.56 43.18
N VAL A 558 -11.94 2.97 43.45
CA VAL A 558 -11.42 3.24 44.80
C VAL A 558 -12.06 4.51 45.39
N LEU A 559 -12.23 5.56 44.58
CA LEU A 559 -12.87 6.80 44.99
C LEU A 559 -14.38 6.65 45.21
N MET A 560 -15.06 5.73 44.50
CA MET A 560 -16.46 5.34 44.77
C MET A 560 -16.67 4.78 46.19
N ARG A 561 -15.60 4.37 46.88
CA ARG A 561 -15.62 3.87 48.26
C ARG A 561 -15.64 5.00 49.29
N ILE A 562 -15.31 6.25 48.91
CA ILE A 562 -15.26 7.41 49.82
C ILE A 562 -16.63 8.09 49.86
N ARG A 563 -17.19 8.19 51.06
CA ARG A 563 -18.63 8.35 51.35
C ARG A 563 -19.27 9.73 51.07
N HIS A 564 -18.74 10.52 50.12
CA HIS A 564 -19.28 11.84 49.74
C HIS A 564 -19.45 12.02 48.21
N GLY A 565 -19.84 10.95 47.50
CA GLY A 565 -19.73 10.79 46.05
C GLY A 565 -20.89 11.27 45.17
N LEU A 566 -21.42 12.49 45.31
CA LEU A 566 -22.31 13.07 44.28
C LEU A 566 -21.65 14.20 43.49
N HIS A 567 -20.98 15.13 44.18
CA HIS A 567 -20.32 16.27 43.53
C HIS A 567 -19.08 15.84 42.73
N THR A 568 -18.30 14.88 43.23
CA THR A 568 -17.12 14.36 42.53
C THR A 568 -17.48 13.59 41.26
N LEU A 569 -18.63 12.88 41.24
CA LEU A 569 -19.12 12.14 40.08
C LEU A 569 -19.61 13.10 38.96
N ILE A 570 -20.26 14.20 39.35
CA ILE A 570 -20.71 15.26 38.43
C ILE A 570 -19.52 16.02 37.87
N ILE A 571 -18.53 16.34 38.71
CA ILE A 571 -17.29 17.01 38.28
C ILE A 571 -16.52 16.13 37.29
N LEU A 572 -16.36 14.83 37.56
CA LEU A 572 -15.68 13.91 36.65
C LEU A 572 -16.46 13.66 35.34
N SER A 573 -17.78 13.56 35.39
CA SER A 573 -18.63 13.41 34.18
C SER A 573 -18.74 14.67 33.33
N ILE A 574 -18.29 15.83 33.82
CA ILE A 574 -18.18 17.09 33.06
C ILE A 574 -16.75 17.31 32.59
N ILE A 575 -15.76 17.11 33.47
CA ILE A 575 -14.34 17.36 33.16
C ILE A 575 -13.80 16.35 32.14
N ILE A 576 -14.18 15.07 32.24
CA ILE A 576 -13.67 14.02 31.34
C ILE A 576 -14.10 14.27 29.88
N PRO A 577 -15.40 14.52 29.56
CA PRO A 577 -15.79 14.83 28.18
C PRO A 577 -15.23 16.16 27.66
N VAL A 578 -15.06 17.16 28.52
CA VAL A 578 -14.51 18.46 28.13
C VAL A 578 -13.00 18.38 27.83
N LEU A 579 -12.23 17.62 28.61
CA LEU A 579 -10.82 17.38 28.32
C LEU A 579 -10.62 16.51 27.07
N LEU A 580 -11.45 15.48 26.88
CA LEU A 580 -11.49 14.69 25.64
C LEU A 580 -11.84 15.57 24.44
N TYR A 581 -12.81 16.49 24.58
CA TYR A 581 -13.16 17.45 23.54
C TYR A 581 -12.01 18.41 23.20
N VAL A 582 -11.31 18.95 24.20
CA VAL A 582 -10.16 19.84 23.98
C VAL A 582 -9.02 19.10 23.29
N LEU A 583 -8.73 17.85 23.67
CA LEU A 583 -7.71 17.02 23.02
C LEU A 583 -8.08 16.69 21.57
N ILE A 584 -9.33 16.27 21.33
CA ILE A 584 -9.84 15.98 19.97
C ILE A 584 -9.87 17.25 19.10
N TYR A 585 -10.21 18.41 19.67
CA TYR A 585 -10.24 19.70 18.98
C TYR A 585 -8.84 20.21 18.60
N VAL A 586 -7.86 20.08 19.50
CA VAL A 586 -6.44 20.41 19.22
C VAL A 586 -5.89 19.50 18.10
N GLN A 587 -6.29 18.23 18.09
CA GLN A 587 -5.85 17.24 17.11
C GLN A 587 -6.55 17.38 15.75
N ALA A 588 -7.82 17.78 15.76
CA ALA A 588 -8.57 18.18 14.57
C ALA A 588 -7.97 19.44 13.91
N ILE A 589 -7.50 20.40 14.71
CA ILE A 589 -6.77 21.58 14.21
C ILE A 589 -5.41 21.17 13.61
N GLN A 590 -4.67 20.23 14.22
CA GLN A 590 -3.44 19.70 13.62
C GLN A 590 -3.70 18.98 12.29
N SER A 591 -4.81 18.24 12.17
CA SER A 591 -5.21 17.55 10.94
C SER A 591 -5.68 18.52 9.84
N TYR A 592 -6.37 19.61 10.23
CA TYR A 592 -6.76 20.71 9.34
C TYR A 592 -5.55 21.47 8.77
N LEU A 593 -4.48 21.62 9.55
CA LEU A 593 -3.23 22.24 9.11
C LEU A 593 -2.43 21.36 8.13
N MET A 594 -2.79 20.07 7.98
CA MET A 594 -2.12 19.07 7.13
C MET A 594 -2.96 18.68 5.88
N SER A 595 -3.99 19.46 5.54
CA SER A 595 -4.77 19.42 4.28
C SER A 595 -5.84 18.33 4.09
N ASP A 596 -6.17 17.50 5.08
CA ASP A 596 -7.14 16.41 4.93
C ASP A 596 -8.55 16.77 5.46
N LYS A 597 -9.35 17.40 4.60
CA LYS A 597 -10.65 18.05 4.94
C LYS A 597 -11.78 17.10 5.40
N PRO A 598 -11.90 15.83 4.97
CA PRO A 598 -12.98 14.94 5.39
C PRO A 598 -12.86 14.47 6.84
N LEU A 599 -11.64 14.12 7.30
CA LEU A 599 -11.39 13.65 8.68
C LEU A 599 -11.81 14.67 9.74
N LEU A 600 -11.62 15.95 9.44
CA LEU A 600 -12.05 17.06 10.27
C LEU A 600 -13.58 17.08 10.46
N ILE A 601 -14.33 16.87 9.38
CA ILE A 601 -15.80 16.85 9.40
C ILE A 601 -16.29 15.61 10.18
N TYR A 602 -15.63 14.47 10.02
CA TYR A 602 -15.93 13.24 10.76
C TYR A 602 -15.69 13.37 12.28
N GLY A 603 -14.60 14.03 12.70
CA GLY A 603 -14.29 14.30 14.12
C GLY A 603 -15.27 15.30 14.76
N LEU A 604 -15.71 16.31 14.02
CA LEU A 604 -16.67 17.31 14.50
C LEU A 604 -18.10 16.76 14.59
N LEU A 605 -18.53 15.92 13.65
CA LEU A 605 -19.90 15.36 13.64
C LEU A 605 -20.11 14.23 14.65
N SER A 606 -19.07 13.44 14.95
CA SER A 606 -19.13 12.36 15.94
C SER A 606 -19.21 12.84 17.40
N THR A 607 -18.80 14.08 17.67
CA THR A 607 -18.74 14.65 19.04
C THR A 607 -19.96 15.53 19.40
N ALA A 608 -20.69 16.04 18.40
CA ALA A 608 -21.90 16.84 18.59
C ALA A 608 -23.01 16.16 19.46
N PRO A 609 -23.25 14.84 19.35
CA PRO A 609 -24.26 14.15 20.17
C PRO A 609 -23.88 14.08 21.66
N ILE A 610 -22.58 13.92 21.96
CA ILE A 610 -22.06 13.89 23.34
C ILE A 610 -22.26 15.26 24.00
N MET A 611 -21.99 16.34 23.26
CA MET A 611 -22.17 17.71 23.75
C MET A 611 -23.66 18.02 23.98
N LEU A 612 -24.54 17.57 23.08
CA LEU A 612 -25.99 17.71 23.22
C LEU A 612 -26.53 16.92 24.43
N ILE A 613 -26.05 15.67 24.64
CA ILE A 613 -26.41 14.85 25.80
C ILE A 613 -25.98 15.53 27.10
N THR A 614 -24.77 16.06 27.16
CA THR A 614 -24.25 16.77 28.35
C THR A 614 -25.04 18.05 28.65
N LEU A 615 -25.37 18.84 27.62
CA LEU A 615 -26.18 20.06 27.76
C LEU A 615 -27.63 19.76 28.18
N LEU A 616 -28.23 18.69 27.66
CA LEU A 616 -29.58 18.26 28.04
C LEU A 616 -29.63 17.69 29.47
N MET A 617 -28.58 16.99 29.92
CA MET A 617 -28.44 16.54 31.30
C MET A 617 -28.28 17.73 32.28
N LEU A 618 -27.45 18.72 31.92
CA LEU A 618 -27.31 19.98 32.67
C LEU A 618 -28.65 20.73 32.76
N ARG A 619 -29.39 20.85 31.66
CA ARG A 619 -30.70 21.52 31.64
C ARG A 619 -31.75 20.79 32.49
N ALA A 620 -31.80 19.45 32.40
CA ALA A 620 -32.72 18.64 33.19
C ALA A 620 -32.44 18.74 34.70
N TYR A 621 -31.16 18.78 35.09
CA TYR A 621 -30.72 18.99 36.46
C TYR A 621 -31.11 20.38 37.00
N VAL A 622 -30.96 21.43 36.18
CA VAL A 622 -31.31 22.80 36.56
C VAL A 622 -32.84 23.02 36.61
N SER A 623 -33.63 22.34 35.77
CA SER A 623 -35.08 22.56 35.65
C SER A 623 -35.97 21.76 36.62
N ASN A 624 -35.39 20.94 37.51
CA ASN A 624 -36.09 20.16 38.54
C ASN A 624 -37.27 19.29 38.04
N ASN A 625 -37.19 18.80 36.79
CA ASN A 625 -38.26 18.09 36.11
C ASN A 625 -38.09 16.56 36.20
N THR A 626 -39.18 15.78 36.14
CA THR A 626 -39.14 14.33 36.42
C THR A 626 -38.17 13.57 35.49
N TRP A 627 -37.24 12.85 36.12
CA TRP A 627 -36.12 12.11 35.52
C TRP A 627 -36.45 11.22 34.30
N ALA A 628 -37.71 10.77 34.17
CA ALA A 628 -38.18 9.95 33.06
C ALA A 628 -38.12 10.67 31.69
N ARG A 629 -38.35 11.99 31.64
CA ARG A 629 -38.26 12.75 30.38
C ARG A 629 -36.81 12.99 29.96
N GLY A 630 -35.92 13.27 30.91
CA GLY A 630 -34.48 13.40 30.64
C GLY A 630 -33.85 12.11 30.09
N LEU A 631 -34.24 10.96 30.64
CA LEU A 631 -33.80 9.65 30.16
C LEU A 631 -34.28 9.36 28.72
N GLY A 632 -35.52 9.74 28.39
CA GLY A 632 -36.07 9.61 27.04
C GLY A 632 -35.29 10.41 26.00
N TYR A 633 -34.86 11.64 26.32
CA TYR A 633 -34.06 12.46 25.42
C TYR A 633 -32.63 11.93 25.21
N VAL A 634 -31.97 11.46 26.27
CA VAL A 634 -30.62 10.88 26.18
C VAL A 634 -30.61 9.60 25.35
N VAL A 635 -31.61 8.73 25.54
CA VAL A 635 -31.72 7.47 24.78
C VAL A 635 -32.10 7.74 23.31
N SER A 636 -33.00 8.70 23.04
CA SER A 636 -33.39 9.05 21.67
C SER A 636 -32.23 9.71 20.90
N ALA A 637 -31.47 10.58 21.55
CA ALA A 637 -30.28 11.21 20.96
C ALA A 637 -29.14 10.19 20.72
N GLY A 638 -28.95 9.24 21.64
CA GLY A 638 -27.99 8.15 21.48
C GLY A 638 -28.37 7.21 20.33
N LEU A 639 -29.64 6.84 20.20
CA LEU A 639 -30.12 6.01 19.08
C LEU A 639 -29.97 6.73 17.73
N LEU A 640 -30.32 8.01 17.67
CA LEU A 640 -30.19 8.82 16.46
C LEU A 640 -28.71 8.97 16.06
N SER A 641 -27.82 9.21 17.03
CA SER A 641 -26.37 9.24 16.81
C SER A 641 -25.84 7.92 16.27
N TYR A 642 -26.34 6.79 16.78
CA TYR A 642 -25.92 5.46 16.33
C TYR A 642 -26.42 5.15 14.91
N ILE A 643 -27.67 5.50 14.58
CA ILE A 643 -28.22 5.35 13.23
C ILE A 643 -27.47 6.21 12.21
N VAL A 644 -27.12 7.45 12.57
CA VAL A 644 -26.33 8.34 11.70
C VAL A 644 -24.92 7.78 11.49
N MET A 645 -24.25 7.25 12.53
CA MET A 645 -22.97 6.57 12.35
C MET A 645 -23.07 5.36 11.42
N LEU A 646 -24.11 4.52 11.57
CA LEU A 646 -24.32 3.36 10.71
C LEU A 646 -24.58 3.75 9.25
N MET A 647 -25.36 4.81 9.00
CA MET A 647 -25.58 5.32 7.64
C MET A 647 -24.30 5.87 7.01
N ILE A 648 -23.46 6.55 7.79
CA ILE A 648 -22.18 7.08 7.33
C ILE A 648 -21.17 5.95 7.06
N ALA A 649 -21.05 4.97 7.97
CA ALA A 649 -20.19 3.80 7.78
C ALA A 649 -20.61 2.97 6.57
N PHE A 650 -21.92 2.72 6.39
CA PHE A 650 -22.47 2.03 5.22
C PHE A 650 -22.16 2.78 3.92
N THR A 651 -22.29 4.11 3.91
CA THR A 651 -22.01 4.94 2.73
C THR A 651 -20.51 4.97 2.42
N TYR A 652 -19.65 5.02 3.43
CA TYR A 652 -18.20 4.97 3.28
C TYR A 652 -17.72 3.61 2.76
N ILE A 653 -18.19 2.51 3.35
CA ILE A 653 -17.85 1.14 2.91
C ILE A 653 -18.33 0.89 1.47
N ARG A 654 -19.53 1.36 1.12
CA ARG A 654 -20.10 1.21 -0.23
C ARG A 654 -19.35 2.03 -1.30
N LEU A 655 -18.79 3.18 -0.94
CA LEU A 655 -18.10 4.06 -1.88
C LEU A 655 -16.60 3.76 -2.01
N TYR A 656 -15.95 3.18 -0.99
CA TYR A 656 -14.49 3.10 -0.94
C TYR A 656 -13.91 1.73 -0.53
N GLN A 657 -14.70 0.74 -0.10
CA GLN A 657 -14.22 -0.57 0.37
C GLN A 657 -15.22 -1.72 0.07
N PRO A 658 -15.51 -2.03 -1.22
CA PRO A 658 -16.58 -2.96 -1.59
C PRO A 658 -16.38 -4.40 -1.05
N GLY A 659 -15.13 -4.85 -0.84
CA GLY A 659 -14.81 -6.19 -0.33
C GLY A 659 -15.14 -6.42 1.16
N LEU A 660 -15.10 -5.38 2.01
CA LEU A 660 -15.40 -5.49 3.45
C LEU A 660 -16.90 -5.51 3.78
N SER A 661 -17.75 -5.19 2.80
CA SER A 661 -19.19 -5.02 2.97
C SER A 661 -19.94 -6.28 3.44
N THR A 662 -19.36 -7.47 3.25
CA THR A 662 -19.99 -8.76 3.57
C THR A 662 -19.79 -9.21 5.02
N LEU A 663 -18.75 -8.70 5.72
CA LEU A 663 -18.40 -9.16 7.07
C LEU A 663 -18.95 -8.27 8.20
N LEU A 664 -19.02 -6.96 7.98
CA LEU A 664 -19.40 -5.98 9.02
C LEU A 664 -20.91 -5.74 9.11
N LEU A 665 -21.63 -5.84 7.98
CA LEU A 665 -23.06 -5.62 7.91
C LEU A 665 -23.88 -6.55 8.84
N PRO A 666 -23.57 -7.87 8.94
CA PRO A 666 -24.29 -8.77 9.84
C PRO A 666 -24.07 -8.42 11.31
N THR A 667 -22.85 -8.06 11.70
CA THR A 667 -22.50 -7.70 13.08
C THR A 667 -23.20 -6.42 13.55
N GLU A 668 -23.32 -5.43 12.68
CA GLU A 668 -23.99 -4.16 13.00
C GLU A 668 -25.53 -4.33 13.04
N LEU A 669 -26.11 -5.12 12.15
CA LEU A 669 -27.53 -5.49 12.17
C LEU A 669 -27.90 -6.29 13.44
N ILE A 670 -27.03 -7.18 13.89
CA ILE A 670 -27.20 -7.92 15.15
C ILE A 670 -27.14 -6.97 16.34
N GLY A 671 -26.18 -6.02 16.37
CA GLY A 671 -26.09 -4.98 17.40
C GLY A 671 -27.35 -4.12 17.48
N LEU A 672 -27.92 -3.74 16.32
CA LEU A 672 -29.19 -3.02 16.23
C LEU A 672 -30.37 -3.85 16.76
N LEU A 673 -30.47 -5.13 16.37
CA LEU A 673 -31.51 -6.05 16.85
C LEU A 673 -31.45 -6.26 18.36
N LEU A 674 -30.26 -6.42 18.93
CA LEU A 674 -30.06 -6.57 20.38
C LEU A 674 -30.46 -5.28 21.12
N THR A 675 -30.15 -4.11 20.56
CA THR A 675 -30.50 -2.81 21.14
C THR A 675 -32.02 -2.56 21.09
N ILE A 676 -32.68 -2.90 19.98
CA ILE A 676 -34.15 -2.80 19.84
C ILE A 676 -34.85 -3.79 20.78
N THR A 677 -34.38 -5.02 20.85
CA THR A 677 -34.94 -6.06 21.74
C THR A 677 -34.82 -5.63 23.21
N TRP A 678 -33.68 -5.05 23.59
CA TRP A 678 -33.46 -4.47 24.92
C TRP A 678 -34.45 -3.32 25.22
N PHE A 679 -34.70 -2.43 24.26
CA PHE A 679 -35.66 -1.32 24.40
C PHE A 679 -37.09 -1.83 24.65
N VAL A 680 -37.54 -2.85 23.90
CA VAL A 680 -38.87 -3.45 24.06
C VAL A 680 -39.03 -4.13 25.43
N MET A 681 -37.98 -4.79 25.94
CA MET A 681 -37.99 -5.41 27.27
C MET A 681 -38.10 -4.38 28.41
N GLN A 682 -37.47 -3.21 28.29
CA GLN A 682 -37.55 -2.15 29.30
C GLN A 682 -38.94 -1.47 29.34
N ILE A 683 -39.57 -1.24 28.19
CA ILE A 683 -40.94 -0.69 28.13
C ILE A 683 -41.96 -1.69 28.72
N GLY A 684 -41.78 -2.99 28.46
CA GLY A 684 -42.62 -4.04 29.06
C GLY A 684 -42.47 -4.14 30.59
N GLY A 685 -41.26 -3.89 31.10
CA GLY A 685 -40.97 -3.85 32.55
C GLY A 685 -41.61 -2.65 33.26
N ILE A 686 -41.69 -1.49 32.59
CA ILE A 686 -42.27 -0.26 33.15
C ILE A 686 -43.80 -0.38 33.30
N ARG A 687 -44.50 -1.09 32.40
CA ARG A 687 -45.97 -1.28 32.50
C ARG A 687 -46.42 -2.14 33.69
N ARG A 688 -45.57 -3.03 34.23
CA ARG A 688 -45.94 -3.88 35.38
C ARG A 688 -45.81 -3.17 36.75
N GLY A 689 -45.27 -1.95 36.79
CA GLY A 689 -45.06 -1.19 38.03
C GLY A 689 -46.05 -0.04 38.28
N VAL A 690 -46.97 0.22 37.34
CA VAL A 690 -47.96 1.31 37.43
C VAL A 690 -49.35 0.71 37.44
N GLY A 691 -49.70 0.07 38.54
CA GLY A 691 -51.07 -0.29 38.89
C GLY A 691 -51.40 0.35 40.22
N HIS A 692 -52.52 1.08 40.26
CA HIS A 692 -53.02 1.91 41.36
C HIS A 692 -52.36 3.28 41.53
N GLU A 693 -52.67 4.18 40.60
CA GLU A 693 -53.53 5.35 40.86
C GLU A 693 -53.50 6.21 39.59
N LEU A 694 -54.58 6.11 38.81
CA LEU A 694 -54.96 6.99 37.72
C LEU A 694 -56.39 7.44 38.00
#